data_AF-A0A8J2LED8-F1
#
_entry.id   AF-A0A8J2LED8-F1
#
_cell.length_a   1.000
_cell.length_b   1.000
_cell.length_c   1.000
_cell.angle_alpha   90.00
_cell.angle_beta   90.00
_cell.angle_gamma   90.00
#
_symmetry.space_group_name_H-M   'P 1'
#
loop_
_entity.id
_entity.type
_entity.pdbx_description
1 polymer ?
#
loop_
_entity_poly.entity_id
_entity_poly.type
_entity_poly.pdbx_seq_one_letter_code
_entity_poly.pdbx_strand_id
1 'polypeptide(L)'
;MVVDSSSKGMFGWWTNIVSTWAYFGWILARTIHAYGKFERSFEGTLHFLLTCIGGSCLFFPMILQINQIRLLHEIPSCYDQYSKLVEESKVKYTKEQPLLSVRPGIVEKIQDDLAGYFVCCLWWMSVAIRILMQIACLANPNMPFMISSVLKPSPRWFYLLARVFCTSLDIYYISSWFAYMFLIGAPSIEVVFTLRAWIHELTLGRPTYLTKDCLRTPEEAIKVFRQVQLLFIEYHNIVSPILPAAEWLFSAWIVFGLCFGLKIRGLYCLIGLTAASVLIFFIGILFTFIGLINQDCKLMLQSWMKQKRSLWFRKTGLQLLSDLLTLALTFSCGGVNFCTSQIRTVKNVNNMKQEAKFYDTVFRDAILVDGSGDPSQIGDLAIVEDKISAVGKIDWSMVDPDKTRILEASGQYLTPGFIDSHTHDDVSVLINPQHTSKIFQGVTTVVTGNCGFSSYPNGDSLELVREHLTTLLGTVHISHFHSDFNSFARSLDGNVGVNVASLVGHGPLRISVMGYEKRAATESEVIQMCALLHGLLEQGSIGMSLGLVYPPSAYADQFELVSLGKVLAQHGKILTAHVRSYEGKLLDSISEFIEILRESKAKGLLSHLQVAGKPYWNTMMDEAIEMITAAKEDGVDIAVDMYPYLAGSSTILQLFPPSAMDGGFDEFVRRLDDPEYISRLKELTETGSEPGWESKVNLIGYENIVVGSAVKESLKDFEGLNIIEGAQLLGVTEFDCLLYLVLEDVGQTNVIMFQQSSEDNDKVFKFPLQMVGSDSIPREGGKPHPRGYGTFPKVVGRMVKDNVLTLAQAVRKTTGLPAERFGITDRGLLKPGMKADLLLFDEDFLDMATFEDPTMPPEGVRGVWVNGVRIVEDGKGNEALPGQVIHAREIIKEDD
;
A
#
# COMPACT_ATOMS: atom_id res chain seq x y z
N MET A 1 11.90 -42.47 10.20
CA MET A 1 12.59 -41.64 9.20
C MET A 1 13.40 -40.60 9.97
N VAL A 2 14.72 -40.67 9.87
CA VAL A 2 15.64 -39.64 10.36
C VAL A 2 15.68 -38.55 9.29
N VAL A 3 15.46 -37.29 9.65
CA VAL A 3 15.56 -36.15 8.72
C VAL A 3 16.54 -35.14 9.30
N ASP A 4 17.50 -34.82 8.45
CA ASP A 4 18.65 -33.94 8.62
C ASP A 4 18.23 -32.47 8.79
N SER A 5 18.98 -31.74 9.60
CA SER A 5 18.69 -30.38 10.05
C SER A 5 19.38 -29.35 9.16
N SER A 6 18.72 -28.92 8.08
CA SER A 6 19.21 -27.77 7.29
C SER A 6 18.14 -26.93 6.57
N SER A 7 16.85 -27.12 6.82
CA SER A 7 15.79 -26.24 6.27
C SER A 7 15.03 -25.48 7.37
N LYS A 8 15.33 -24.18 7.52
CA LYS A 8 14.53 -23.25 8.33
C LYS A 8 13.46 -22.60 7.44
N GLY A 9 12.20 -23.01 7.61
CA GLY A 9 11.03 -22.37 6.99
C GLY A 9 9.84 -23.32 6.84
N MET A 10 8.64 -22.87 7.23
CA MET A 10 7.27 -23.45 7.19
C MET A 10 7.05 -24.94 7.53
N PHE A 11 7.92 -25.85 7.10
CA PHE A 11 7.93 -27.27 7.46
C PHE A 11 8.21 -27.52 8.94
N GLY A 12 9.05 -26.69 9.60
CA GLY A 12 9.35 -26.80 11.03
C GLY A 12 8.14 -26.56 11.95
N TRP A 13 7.16 -25.77 11.49
CA TRP A 13 5.91 -25.53 12.22
C TRP A 13 4.97 -26.75 12.14
N TRP A 14 4.93 -27.41 10.98
CA TRP A 14 4.08 -28.58 10.73
C TRP A 14 4.66 -29.87 11.32
N THR A 15 5.99 -30.05 11.30
CA THR A 15 6.63 -31.16 12.02
C THR A 15 6.33 -31.09 13.51
N ASN A 16 6.31 -29.89 14.09
CA ASN A 16 5.96 -29.67 15.50
C ASN A 16 4.49 -30.03 15.81
N ILE A 17 3.55 -29.75 14.91
CA ILE A 17 2.14 -30.12 15.08
C ILE A 17 2.01 -31.65 15.03
N VAL A 18 2.57 -32.30 14.00
CA VAL A 18 2.49 -33.76 13.85
C VAL A 18 3.21 -34.49 14.98
N SER A 19 4.37 -34.02 15.44
CA SER A 19 5.06 -34.59 16.59
C SER A 19 4.31 -34.34 17.90
N THR A 20 3.62 -33.20 18.04
CA THR A 20 2.74 -32.94 19.20
C THR A 20 1.55 -33.91 19.22
N TRP A 21 0.91 -34.16 18.08
CA TRP A 21 -0.20 -35.12 17.98
C TRP A 21 0.26 -36.57 18.16
N ALA A 22 1.44 -36.95 17.64
CA ALA A 22 2.04 -38.25 17.88
C ALA A 22 2.43 -38.44 19.37
N TYR A 23 2.92 -37.38 20.02
CA TYR A 23 3.24 -37.38 21.45
C TYR A 23 1.97 -37.49 22.32
N PHE A 24 0.88 -36.80 21.93
CA PHE A 24 -0.43 -36.94 22.58
C PHE A 24 -1.04 -38.32 22.39
N GLY A 25 -0.96 -38.89 21.19
CA GLY A 25 -1.37 -40.27 20.91
C GLY A 25 -0.56 -41.29 21.72
N TRP A 26 0.74 -41.06 21.88
CA TRP A 26 1.62 -41.89 22.70
C TRP A 26 1.32 -41.80 24.20
N ILE A 27 1.07 -40.59 24.73
CA ILE A 27 0.62 -40.38 26.12
C ILE A 27 -0.72 -41.07 26.36
N LEU A 28 -1.66 -40.93 25.43
CA LEU A 28 -2.99 -41.54 25.55
C LEU A 28 -2.90 -43.07 25.52
N ALA A 29 -2.10 -43.64 24.61
CA ALA A 29 -1.85 -45.08 24.55
C ALA A 29 -1.16 -45.62 25.81
N ARG A 30 -0.19 -44.90 26.38
CA ARG A 30 0.44 -45.27 27.66
C ARG A 30 -0.51 -45.14 28.84
N THR A 31 -1.39 -44.14 28.83
CA THR A 31 -2.40 -43.95 29.89
C THR A 31 -3.44 -45.07 29.83
N ILE A 32 -3.86 -45.50 28.64
CA ILE A 32 -4.76 -46.64 28.44
C ILE A 32 -4.08 -47.97 28.87
N HIS A 33 -2.79 -48.14 28.57
CA HIS A 33 -2.03 -49.34 28.98
C HIS A 33 -1.77 -49.38 30.51
N ALA A 34 -1.52 -48.23 31.14
CA ALA A 34 -1.26 -48.12 32.58
C ALA A 34 -2.51 -48.32 33.45
N TYR A 35 -3.70 -48.02 32.93
CA TYR A 35 -4.98 -48.17 33.62
C TYR A 35 -5.81 -49.33 33.02
N GLY A 36 -5.16 -50.49 32.89
CA GLY A 36 -5.80 -51.74 32.49
C GLY A 36 -6.83 -52.21 33.52
N LYS A 37 -8.07 -51.72 33.39
CA LYS A 37 -9.37 -52.33 33.77
C LYS A 37 -10.46 -51.25 33.80
N PHE A 38 -11.05 -50.95 32.65
CA PHE A 38 -12.38 -50.35 32.61
C PHE A 38 -13.17 -50.91 31.41
N GLU A 39 -14.38 -51.37 31.69
CA GLU A 39 -15.24 -52.17 30.84
C GLU A 39 -15.89 -51.39 29.68
N ARG A 40 -16.02 -52.07 28.54
CA ARG A 40 -16.97 -52.00 27.38
C ARG A 40 -17.60 -50.69 26.89
N SER A 41 -17.48 -49.54 27.55
CA SER A 41 -18.00 -48.25 27.07
C SER A 41 -16.99 -47.45 26.22
N PHE A 42 -15.76 -47.95 26.08
CA PHE A 42 -14.66 -47.25 25.37
C PHE A 42 -14.44 -47.68 23.92
N GLU A 43 -15.03 -48.80 23.47
CA GLU A 43 -14.94 -49.24 22.07
C GLU A 43 -15.60 -48.23 21.11
N GLY A 44 -16.73 -47.64 21.50
CA GLY A 44 -17.40 -46.61 20.69
C GLY A 44 -16.57 -45.33 20.54
N THR A 45 -15.88 -44.90 21.59
CA THR A 45 -15.06 -43.69 21.58
C THR A 45 -13.75 -43.88 20.81
N LEU A 46 -13.14 -45.08 20.88
CA LEU A 46 -11.95 -45.42 20.12
C LEU A 46 -12.25 -45.63 18.63
N HIS A 47 -13.37 -46.28 18.30
CA HIS A 47 -13.83 -46.42 16.91
C HIS A 47 -14.19 -45.06 16.32
N PHE A 48 -14.81 -44.17 17.11
CA PHE A 48 -15.13 -42.81 16.70
C PHE A 48 -13.88 -41.95 16.48
N LEU A 49 -12.89 -42.01 17.37
CA LEU A 49 -11.60 -41.30 17.22
C LEU A 49 -10.80 -41.82 16.01
N LEU A 50 -10.79 -43.14 15.77
CA LEU A 50 -10.16 -43.73 14.58
C LEU A 50 -10.93 -43.38 13.30
N THR A 51 -12.24 -43.18 13.36
CA THR A 51 -13.07 -42.73 12.22
C THR A 51 -12.87 -41.24 11.94
N CYS A 52 -12.68 -40.39 12.96
CA CYS A 52 -12.34 -38.99 12.78
C CYS A 52 -10.91 -38.82 12.24
N ILE A 53 -9.94 -39.61 12.72
CA ILE A 53 -8.57 -39.65 12.18
C ILE A 53 -8.57 -40.22 10.76
N GLY A 54 -9.33 -41.29 10.51
CA GLY A 54 -9.51 -41.89 9.19
C GLY A 54 -10.20 -40.97 8.18
N GLY A 55 -11.22 -40.22 8.60
CA GLY A 55 -11.92 -39.23 7.78
C GLY A 55 -11.05 -38.02 7.42
N SER A 56 -10.15 -37.63 8.33
CA SER A 56 -9.13 -36.60 8.08
C SER A 56 -8.09 -37.07 7.05
N CYS A 57 -7.74 -38.37 7.08
CA CYS A 57 -6.80 -38.98 6.14
C CYS A 57 -7.42 -39.32 4.77
N LEU A 58 -8.74 -39.52 4.68
CA LEU A 58 -9.46 -39.81 3.44
C LEU A 58 -9.89 -38.56 2.65
N PHE A 59 -9.89 -37.38 3.27
CA PHE A 59 -10.10 -36.10 2.56
C PHE A 59 -8.83 -35.56 1.88
N PHE A 60 -7.66 -36.06 2.28
CA PHE A 60 -6.36 -35.63 1.75
C PHE A 60 -6.14 -36.00 0.26
N PRO A 61 -6.56 -37.18 -0.25
CA PRO A 61 -6.47 -37.50 -1.68
C PRO A 61 -7.43 -36.67 -2.56
N MET A 62 -8.56 -36.21 -2.00
CA MET A 62 -9.58 -35.49 -2.76
C MET A 62 -9.22 -34.01 -2.95
N ILE A 63 -8.61 -33.37 -1.94
CA ILE A 63 -8.05 -32.01 -2.04
C ILE A 63 -6.76 -32.00 -2.88
N LEU A 64 -5.96 -33.07 -2.82
CA LEU A 64 -4.82 -33.26 -3.72
C LEU A 64 -5.25 -33.49 -5.18
N GLN A 65 -6.35 -34.20 -5.45
CA GLN A 65 -6.86 -34.37 -6.82
C GLN A 65 -7.41 -33.06 -7.43
N ILE A 66 -7.97 -32.15 -6.63
CA ILE A 66 -8.43 -30.84 -7.11
C ILE A 66 -7.24 -29.91 -7.41
N ASN A 67 -6.16 -29.98 -6.64
CA ASN A 67 -4.95 -29.18 -6.87
C ASN A 67 -3.94 -29.80 -7.86
N GLN A 68 -4.01 -31.10 -8.16
CA GLN A 68 -3.16 -31.74 -9.17
C GLN A 68 -3.65 -31.58 -10.62
N ILE A 69 -4.87 -31.05 -10.86
CA ILE A 69 -5.30 -30.65 -12.21
C ILE A 69 -4.60 -29.35 -12.66
N ARG A 70 -3.95 -28.59 -11.76
CA ARG A 70 -3.24 -27.34 -12.08
C ARG A 70 -1.70 -27.44 -12.08
N LEU A 71 -1.11 -28.62 -11.88
CA LEU A 71 0.35 -28.79 -11.74
C LEU A 71 0.92 -29.95 -12.59
N LEU A 72 0.44 -30.13 -13.81
CA LEU A 72 1.07 -30.99 -14.82
C LEU A 72 1.63 -30.14 -15.95
N HIS A 73 2.85 -29.60 -15.76
CA HIS A 73 3.68 -29.24 -16.92
C HIS A 73 5.19 -29.42 -16.76
N GLU A 74 5.72 -29.97 -15.67
CA GLU A 74 7.20 -30.14 -15.55
C GLU A 74 7.63 -31.39 -14.77
N ILE A 75 7.43 -32.61 -15.30
CA ILE A 75 8.27 -33.80 -14.96
C ILE A 75 8.38 -34.72 -16.20
N PRO A 76 9.56 -34.92 -16.81
CA PRO A 76 9.71 -35.66 -18.08
C PRO A 76 9.52 -37.20 -18.06
N SER A 77 9.19 -37.84 -16.93
CA SER A 77 9.23 -39.32 -16.84
C SER A 77 7.86 -40.03 -16.84
N CYS A 78 6.75 -39.32 -16.99
CA CYS A 78 5.40 -39.93 -17.03
C CYS A 78 4.80 -40.05 -18.44
N TYR A 79 5.44 -39.48 -19.46
CA TYR A 79 4.92 -39.44 -20.83
C TYR A 79 4.94 -40.83 -21.51
N ASP A 80 5.96 -41.63 -21.26
CA ASP A 80 6.12 -42.97 -21.88
C ASP A 80 5.12 -44.02 -21.37
N GLN A 81 4.61 -43.88 -20.14
CA GLN A 81 3.56 -44.77 -19.62
C GLN A 81 2.16 -44.36 -20.09
N TYR A 82 1.93 -43.07 -20.32
CA TYR A 82 0.65 -42.55 -20.81
C TYR A 82 0.46 -42.85 -22.32
N SER A 83 1.53 -42.73 -23.12
CA SER A 83 1.49 -43.02 -24.55
C SER A 83 1.16 -44.49 -24.86
N LYS A 84 1.59 -45.42 -23.99
CA LYS A 84 1.25 -46.86 -24.08
C LYS A 84 -0.23 -47.16 -23.79
N LEU A 85 -0.84 -46.45 -22.84
CA LEU A 85 -2.26 -46.59 -22.49
C LEU A 85 -3.20 -46.00 -23.56
N VAL A 86 -2.74 -44.97 -24.28
CA VAL A 86 -3.50 -44.34 -25.37
C VAL A 86 -3.51 -45.21 -26.63
N GLU A 87 -2.38 -45.85 -27.00
CA GLU A 87 -2.31 -46.79 -28.13
C GLU A 87 -3.18 -48.05 -27.92
N GLU A 88 -3.34 -48.50 -26.67
CA GLU A 88 -4.15 -49.69 -26.34
C GLU A 88 -5.67 -49.42 -26.36
N SER A 89 -6.11 -48.15 -26.39
CA SER A 89 -7.53 -47.80 -26.18
C SER A 89 -8.40 -47.75 -27.45
N LYS A 90 -7.84 -47.74 -28.67
CA LYS A 90 -8.58 -47.75 -29.96
C LYS A 90 -9.79 -46.78 -30.07
N VAL A 91 -9.84 -45.66 -29.34
CA VAL A 91 -10.93 -44.68 -29.46
C VAL A 91 -10.52 -43.53 -30.37
N LYS A 92 -11.21 -43.38 -31.51
CA LYS A 92 -11.10 -42.21 -32.41
C LYS A 92 -11.97 -41.07 -31.87
N TYR A 93 -11.38 -39.92 -31.57
CA TYR A 93 -12.12 -38.67 -31.36
C TYR A 93 -12.02 -37.77 -32.60
N THR A 94 -13.17 -37.32 -33.07
CA THR A 94 -13.32 -36.31 -34.12
C THR A 94 -13.59 -34.95 -33.47
N LYS A 95 -12.98 -33.89 -34.02
CA LYS A 95 -13.15 -32.48 -33.61
C LYS A 95 -14.61 -32.06 -33.85
N GLU A 96 -15.31 -31.68 -32.76
CA GLU A 96 -16.40 -30.69 -32.66
C GLU A 96 -17.38 -31.09 -31.52
N GLN A 97 -17.37 -30.37 -30.38
CA GLN A 97 -18.56 -29.96 -29.61
C GLN A 97 -18.19 -29.12 -28.35
N PRO A 98 -19.05 -28.18 -27.89
CA PRO A 98 -18.74 -27.19 -26.86
C PRO A 98 -19.01 -27.66 -25.42
N LEU A 99 -18.28 -27.05 -24.47
CA LEU A 99 -18.35 -27.25 -23.02
C LEU A 99 -19.75 -26.94 -22.44
N LEU A 100 -20.25 -27.88 -21.64
CA LEU A 100 -21.50 -27.84 -20.87
C LEU A 100 -21.54 -26.70 -19.85
N SER A 101 -22.62 -25.91 -19.89
CA SER A 101 -23.04 -24.99 -18.83
C SER A 101 -23.50 -25.75 -17.58
N VAL A 102 -22.86 -25.53 -16.44
CA VAL A 102 -23.30 -26.05 -15.13
C VAL A 102 -24.42 -25.16 -14.60
N ARG A 103 -25.54 -25.75 -14.15
CA ARG A 103 -26.68 -25.01 -13.60
C ARG A 103 -26.30 -24.34 -12.24
N PRO A 104 -26.65 -23.06 -12.01
CA PRO A 104 -26.23 -22.31 -10.81
C PRO A 104 -26.54 -22.95 -9.45
N GLY A 105 -27.65 -23.71 -9.34
CA GLY A 105 -28.10 -24.28 -8.06
C GLY A 105 -27.32 -25.49 -7.53
N ILE A 106 -26.29 -25.99 -8.24
CA ILE A 106 -25.46 -27.12 -7.74
C ILE A 106 -24.27 -26.61 -6.93
N VAL A 107 -23.72 -25.43 -7.25
CA VAL A 107 -22.57 -24.85 -6.54
C VAL A 107 -22.98 -24.30 -5.17
N GLU A 108 -24.13 -23.62 -5.08
CA GLU A 108 -24.69 -23.14 -3.80
C GLU A 108 -25.01 -24.30 -2.86
N LYS A 109 -25.55 -25.41 -3.37
CA LYS A 109 -25.89 -26.59 -2.57
C LYS A 109 -24.66 -27.29 -1.99
N ILE A 110 -23.53 -27.29 -2.72
CA ILE A 110 -22.26 -27.85 -2.25
C ILE A 110 -21.61 -26.95 -1.18
N GLN A 111 -21.75 -25.63 -1.29
CA GLN A 111 -21.25 -24.68 -0.28
C GLN A 111 -22.06 -24.72 1.02
N ASP A 112 -23.39 -24.83 0.93
CA ASP A 112 -24.27 -24.96 2.10
C ASP A 112 -24.04 -26.27 2.86
N ASP A 113 -23.86 -27.38 2.13
CA ASP A 113 -23.59 -28.69 2.73
C ASP A 113 -22.20 -28.72 3.43
N LEU A 114 -21.20 -28.01 2.88
CA LEU A 114 -19.86 -27.86 3.49
C LEU A 114 -19.86 -26.98 4.74
N ALA A 115 -20.59 -25.86 4.73
CA ALA A 115 -20.73 -24.98 5.88
C ALA A 115 -21.49 -25.67 7.04
N GLY A 116 -22.55 -26.42 6.71
CA GLY A 116 -23.28 -27.25 7.67
C GLY A 116 -22.40 -28.32 8.31
N TYR A 117 -21.55 -28.98 7.52
CA TYR A 117 -20.62 -30.01 8.03
C TYR A 117 -19.56 -29.43 8.97
N PHE A 118 -19.02 -28.25 8.66
CA PHE A 118 -18.00 -27.58 9.47
C PHE A 118 -18.52 -27.13 10.83
N VAL A 119 -19.75 -26.58 10.87
CA VAL A 119 -20.43 -26.22 12.12
C VAL A 119 -20.73 -27.46 12.96
N CYS A 120 -21.11 -28.58 12.32
CA CYS A 120 -21.33 -29.85 12.99
C CYS A 120 -20.04 -30.37 13.64
N CYS A 121 -18.90 -30.33 12.93
CA CYS A 121 -17.59 -30.73 13.47
C CYS A 121 -17.15 -29.90 14.67
N LEU A 122 -17.33 -28.57 14.64
CA LEU A 122 -16.98 -27.68 15.75
C LEU A 122 -17.88 -27.89 16.97
N TRP A 123 -19.17 -28.14 16.75
CA TRP A 123 -20.11 -28.48 17.81
C TRP A 123 -19.72 -29.80 18.50
N TRP A 124 -19.40 -30.83 17.72
CA TRP A 124 -18.97 -32.14 18.25
C TRP A 124 -17.59 -32.09 18.92
N MET A 125 -16.65 -31.24 18.47
CA MET A 125 -15.39 -30.96 19.17
C MET A 125 -15.64 -30.39 20.57
N SER A 126 -16.60 -29.47 20.70
CA SER A 126 -16.96 -28.88 22.00
C SER A 126 -17.57 -29.91 22.96
N VAL A 127 -18.29 -30.90 22.43
CA VAL A 127 -18.87 -32.01 23.20
C VAL A 127 -17.78 -33.00 23.63
N ALA A 128 -16.85 -33.35 22.74
CA ALA A 128 -15.73 -34.24 23.05
C ALA A 128 -14.81 -33.66 24.15
N ILE A 129 -14.52 -32.36 24.10
CA ILE A 129 -13.73 -31.67 25.14
C ILE A 129 -14.45 -31.71 26.49
N ARG A 130 -15.78 -31.52 26.53
CA ARG A 130 -16.56 -31.61 27.78
C ARG A 130 -16.54 -33.01 28.38
N ILE A 131 -16.65 -34.05 27.54
CA ILE A 131 -16.61 -35.45 27.98
C ILE A 131 -15.22 -35.80 28.53
N LEU A 132 -14.15 -35.37 27.85
CA LEU A 132 -12.77 -35.59 28.29
C LEU A 132 -12.46 -34.88 29.62
N MET A 133 -12.98 -33.67 29.83
CA MET A 133 -12.84 -32.95 31.11
C MET A 133 -13.63 -33.63 32.24
N GLN A 134 -14.81 -34.21 31.95
CA GLN A 134 -15.58 -34.99 32.92
C GLN A 134 -14.88 -36.29 33.31
N ILE A 135 -14.28 -37.00 32.34
CA ILE A 135 -13.48 -38.20 32.58
C ILE A 135 -12.23 -37.86 33.40
N ALA A 136 -11.55 -36.73 33.11
CA ALA A 136 -10.40 -36.26 33.88
C ALA A 136 -10.76 -35.89 35.33
N CYS A 137 -11.95 -35.34 35.59
CA CYS A 137 -12.44 -35.08 36.94
C CYS A 137 -12.80 -36.36 37.71
N LEU A 138 -13.27 -37.41 37.04
CA LEU A 138 -13.60 -38.69 37.67
C LEU A 138 -12.37 -39.55 37.98
N ALA A 139 -11.25 -39.33 37.30
CA ALA A 139 -10.02 -40.13 37.43
C ALA A 139 -9.06 -39.66 38.54
N ASN A 140 -9.27 -38.51 39.19
CA ASN A 140 -8.32 -37.97 40.18
C ASN A 140 -9.03 -37.27 41.37
N PRO A 141 -9.25 -37.95 42.51
CA PRO A 141 -10.01 -37.42 43.65
C PRO A 141 -9.34 -36.29 44.45
N ASN A 142 -8.05 -35.98 44.19
CA ASN A 142 -7.26 -35.03 45.00
C ASN A 142 -6.87 -33.74 44.25
N MET A 143 -7.51 -33.41 43.13
CA MET A 143 -7.35 -32.11 42.48
C MET A 143 -8.23 -31.04 43.17
N PRO A 144 -7.66 -29.95 43.72
CA PRO A 144 -8.46 -28.93 44.41
C PRO A 144 -9.36 -28.14 43.44
N PHE A 145 -10.61 -28.00 43.85
CA PHE A 145 -11.71 -27.27 43.19
C PHE A 145 -11.31 -25.84 42.76
N MET A 146 -11.02 -25.65 41.47
CA MET A 146 -11.12 -24.35 40.78
C MET A 146 -11.58 -24.58 39.33
N ILE A 147 -12.80 -25.13 39.17
CA ILE A 147 -13.50 -25.11 37.88
C ILE A 147 -14.97 -24.72 38.12
N SER A 148 -15.19 -23.42 38.32
CA SER A 148 -16.49 -22.78 38.02
C SER A 148 -16.35 -21.57 37.08
N SER A 149 -15.12 -21.27 36.63
CA SER A 149 -14.82 -20.15 35.72
C SER A 149 -14.53 -20.57 34.26
N VAL A 150 -14.46 -21.86 33.94
CA VAL A 150 -14.25 -22.35 32.55
C VAL A 150 -15.56 -22.75 31.85
N LEU A 151 -16.69 -22.77 32.57
CA LEU A 151 -18.01 -23.10 32.00
C LEU A 151 -18.89 -21.87 31.66
N LYS A 152 -18.33 -20.65 31.61
CA LYS A 152 -19.01 -19.49 31.03
C LYS A 152 -18.15 -18.88 29.92
N PRO A 153 -18.58 -18.92 28.64
CA PRO A 153 -17.85 -18.24 27.59
C PRO A 153 -17.88 -16.74 27.87
N SER A 154 -16.71 -16.12 28.03
CA SER A 154 -16.62 -14.66 28.04
C SER A 154 -16.84 -14.13 26.60
N PRO A 155 -17.54 -13.00 26.39
CA PRO A 155 -17.84 -12.45 25.07
C PRO A 155 -16.61 -12.18 24.19
N ARG A 156 -15.40 -12.09 24.77
CA ARG A 156 -14.15 -11.83 24.06
C ARG A 156 -13.67 -12.97 23.15
N TRP A 157 -14.03 -14.23 23.45
CA TRP A 157 -13.68 -15.36 22.57
C TRP A 157 -14.53 -15.38 21.29
N PHE A 158 -15.80 -14.99 21.39
CA PHE A 158 -16.67 -14.82 20.22
C PHE A 158 -16.31 -13.60 19.39
N TYR A 159 -15.87 -12.51 20.03
CA TYR A 159 -15.43 -11.29 19.34
C TYR A 159 -14.18 -11.52 18.46
N LEU A 160 -13.26 -12.38 18.90
CA LEU A 160 -12.04 -12.70 18.13
C LEU A 160 -12.32 -13.62 16.93
N LEU A 161 -13.26 -14.57 17.08
CA LEU A 161 -13.72 -15.45 15.99
C LEU A 161 -14.59 -14.69 14.96
N ALA A 162 -15.42 -13.75 15.42
CA ALA A 162 -16.25 -12.91 14.54
C ALA A 162 -15.41 -11.91 13.72
N ARG A 163 -14.29 -11.41 14.25
CA ARG A 163 -13.37 -10.53 13.51
C ARG A 163 -12.63 -11.23 12.37
N VAL A 164 -12.42 -12.55 12.47
CA VAL A 164 -11.79 -13.35 11.41
C VAL A 164 -12.80 -13.72 10.31
N PHE A 165 -14.10 -13.72 10.61
CA PHE A 165 -15.16 -14.07 9.66
C PHE A 165 -15.84 -12.88 8.96
N CYS A 166 -15.75 -11.65 9.49
CA CYS A 166 -16.44 -10.48 8.91
C CYS A 166 -15.68 -9.75 7.80
N THR A 167 -14.49 -10.20 7.40
CA THR A 167 -13.73 -9.59 6.27
C THR A 167 -14.01 -10.25 4.91
N SER A 168 -15.01 -11.12 4.83
CA SER A 168 -15.40 -11.74 3.56
C SER A 168 -16.86 -12.21 3.62
N LEU A 169 -17.73 -11.54 2.85
CA LEU A 169 -19.10 -11.89 2.40
C LEU A 169 -20.23 -10.94 2.86
N ASP A 170 -21.12 -10.69 1.90
CA ASP A 170 -22.22 -9.72 1.85
C ASP A 170 -23.32 -9.84 2.92
N ILE A 171 -24.08 -8.74 3.02
CA ILE A 171 -25.08 -8.27 4.00
C ILE A 171 -26.20 -9.25 4.43
N TYR A 172 -26.25 -10.50 3.96
CA TYR A 172 -27.37 -11.40 4.27
C TYR A 172 -27.31 -12.14 5.62
N TYR A 173 -26.13 -12.24 6.26
CA TYR A 173 -25.96 -12.99 7.53
C TYR A 173 -26.05 -12.15 8.83
N ILE A 174 -26.08 -10.82 8.72
CA ILE A 174 -26.28 -9.92 9.89
C ILE A 174 -27.69 -10.11 10.50
N SER A 175 -28.66 -10.58 9.70
CA SER A 175 -30.02 -10.91 10.12
C SER A 175 -30.10 -12.04 11.17
N SER A 176 -29.15 -12.99 11.14
CA SER A 176 -29.14 -14.15 12.04
C SER A 176 -28.50 -13.86 13.40
N TRP A 177 -27.65 -12.82 13.48
CA TRP A 177 -27.09 -12.33 14.74
C TRP A 177 -28.11 -11.48 15.52
N PHE A 178 -28.95 -10.71 14.82
CA PHE A 178 -30.10 -10.02 15.43
C PHE A 178 -31.15 -11.01 15.96
N ALA A 179 -31.40 -12.12 15.26
CA ALA A 179 -32.33 -13.16 15.72
C ALA A 179 -31.90 -13.85 17.04
N TYR A 180 -30.59 -13.91 17.33
CA TYR A 180 -30.08 -14.49 18.59
C TYR A 180 -30.13 -13.49 19.76
N MET A 181 -29.99 -12.19 19.48
CA MET A 181 -30.26 -11.12 20.45
C MET A 181 -31.76 -10.97 20.75
N PHE A 182 -32.63 -11.44 19.85
CA PHE A 182 -34.10 -11.45 19.98
C PHE A 182 -34.62 -12.47 21.02
N LEU A 183 -33.84 -13.49 21.38
CA LEU A 183 -34.28 -14.56 22.30
C LEU A 183 -34.03 -14.26 23.80
N ILE A 184 -33.39 -13.14 24.13
CA ILE A 184 -33.13 -12.75 25.53
C ILE A 184 -33.52 -11.28 25.77
N GLY A 185 -34.80 -10.97 25.52
CA GLY A 185 -35.61 -10.04 26.31
C GLY A 185 -35.32 -8.54 26.26
N ALA A 186 -36.12 -7.79 25.47
CA ALA A 186 -36.91 -6.63 25.95
C ALA A 186 -37.86 -6.11 24.84
N PRO A 187 -39.15 -5.88 25.12
CA PRO A 187 -40.15 -5.48 24.13
C PRO A 187 -40.13 -3.96 23.95
N SER A 188 -39.41 -3.43 22.96
CA SER A 188 -39.44 -1.98 22.69
C SER A 188 -39.13 -1.55 21.25
N ILE A 189 -38.94 -2.49 20.32
CA ILE A 189 -38.52 -2.17 18.94
C ILE A 189 -39.63 -2.38 17.89
N GLU A 190 -40.67 -3.18 18.18
CA GLU A 190 -41.77 -3.41 17.23
C GLU A 190 -42.61 -2.14 16.94
N VAL A 191 -42.79 -1.24 17.90
CA VAL A 191 -43.58 -0.01 17.68
C VAL A 191 -42.83 0.99 16.80
N VAL A 192 -41.50 1.09 16.95
CA VAL A 192 -40.68 2.08 16.24
C VAL A 192 -40.39 1.66 14.80
N PHE A 193 -40.14 0.37 14.54
CA PHE A 193 -39.95 -0.10 13.16
C PHE A 193 -41.26 -0.14 12.37
N THR A 194 -42.39 -0.47 13.01
CA THR A 194 -43.69 -0.46 12.35
C THR A 194 -44.12 0.96 11.97
N LEU A 195 -43.90 1.97 12.83
CA LEU A 195 -44.17 3.38 12.51
C LEU A 195 -43.22 3.94 11.44
N ARG A 196 -41.93 3.57 11.44
CA ARG A 196 -40.95 4.08 10.48
C ARG A 196 -41.14 3.49 9.09
N ALA A 197 -41.50 2.21 8.99
CA ALA A 197 -41.90 1.57 7.73
C ALA A 197 -43.24 2.13 7.21
N TRP A 198 -44.20 2.41 8.11
CA TRP A 198 -45.50 2.97 7.74
C TRP A 198 -45.41 4.43 7.23
N ILE A 199 -44.56 5.25 7.84
CA ILE A 199 -44.28 6.63 7.40
C ILE A 199 -43.49 6.64 6.08
N HIS A 200 -42.52 5.75 5.91
CA HIS A 200 -41.67 5.68 4.71
C HIS A 200 -42.44 5.25 3.46
N GLU A 201 -43.38 4.30 3.58
CA GLU A 201 -44.22 3.84 2.46
C GLU A 201 -45.35 4.82 2.12
N LEU A 202 -45.92 5.54 3.10
CA LEU A 202 -46.88 6.64 2.86
C LEU A 202 -46.24 7.81 2.10
N THR A 203 -44.95 8.10 2.31
CA THR A 203 -44.20 9.11 1.57
C THR A 203 -43.82 8.71 0.14
N LEU A 204 -43.91 7.41 -0.21
CA LEU A 204 -43.52 6.89 -1.52
C LEU A 204 -44.70 6.47 -2.42
N GLY A 205 -45.94 6.63 -1.95
CA GLY A 205 -47.15 6.52 -2.78
C GLY A 205 -47.45 5.14 -3.38
N ARG A 206 -46.93 4.05 -2.79
CA ARG A 206 -47.17 2.67 -3.25
C ARG A 206 -48.05 1.90 -2.27
N PRO A 207 -49.07 1.14 -2.72
CA PRO A 207 -49.86 0.28 -1.85
C PRO A 207 -49.18 -1.07 -1.67
N THR A 208 -48.75 -1.44 -0.46
CA THR A 208 -48.22 -2.78 -0.18
C THR A 208 -49.21 -3.68 0.56
N TYR A 209 -49.33 -4.90 0.03
CA TYR A 209 -49.79 -6.17 0.60
C TYR A 209 -50.18 -6.20 2.08
N LEU A 210 -51.40 -5.76 2.39
CA LEU A 210 -52.29 -6.47 3.31
C LEU A 210 -53.34 -7.15 2.45
N THR A 211 -53.47 -8.46 2.61
CA THR A 211 -54.54 -9.25 2.02
C THR A 211 -55.91 -8.61 2.34
N LYS A 212 -56.82 -8.73 1.38
CA LYS A 212 -58.10 -8.01 1.22
C LYS A 212 -59.13 -8.11 2.38
N ASP A 213 -58.78 -8.54 3.59
CA ASP A 213 -59.76 -8.95 4.61
C ASP A 213 -59.60 -8.43 6.06
N CYS A 214 -58.61 -7.59 6.41
CA CYS A 214 -58.37 -7.29 7.84
C CYS A 214 -58.71 -5.88 8.38
N LEU A 215 -59.33 -4.97 7.63
CA LEU A 215 -59.93 -3.74 8.19
C LEU A 215 -61.17 -3.39 7.38
N ARG A 216 -62.37 -3.60 7.93
CA ARG A 216 -63.63 -3.41 7.17
C ARG A 216 -64.38 -2.13 7.51
N THR A 217 -64.03 -1.40 8.58
CA THR A 217 -64.61 -0.07 8.84
C THR A 217 -63.62 0.97 9.42
N PRO A 218 -63.84 2.27 9.16
CA PRO A 218 -63.06 3.38 9.76
C PRO A 218 -63.04 3.39 11.29
N GLU A 219 -64.03 2.78 11.93
CA GLU A 219 -64.16 2.73 13.40
C GLU A 219 -63.15 1.76 14.04
N GLU A 220 -62.72 0.72 13.31
CA GLU A 220 -61.69 -0.22 13.76
C GLU A 220 -60.29 0.43 13.73
N ALA A 221 -60.02 1.26 12.73
CA ALA A 221 -58.78 2.03 12.63
C ALA A 221 -58.63 3.06 13.77
N ILE A 222 -59.73 3.72 14.16
CA ILE A 222 -59.75 4.70 15.26
C ILE A 222 -59.50 4.02 16.63
N LYS A 223 -59.96 2.78 16.83
CA LYS A 223 -59.67 2.01 18.04
C LYS A 223 -58.19 1.65 18.20
N VAL A 224 -57.56 1.23 17.10
CA VAL A 224 -56.12 0.92 17.08
C VAL A 224 -55.29 2.18 17.33
N PHE A 225 -55.70 3.32 16.74
CA PHE A 225 -55.01 4.60 16.93
C PHE A 225 -55.08 5.11 18.38
N ARG A 226 -56.20 4.92 19.08
CA ARG A 226 -56.34 5.25 20.51
C ARG A 226 -55.49 4.36 21.43
N GLN A 227 -55.31 3.08 21.10
CA GLN A 227 -54.46 2.18 21.88
C GLN A 227 -52.97 2.53 21.75
N VAL A 228 -52.53 2.96 20.56
CA VAL A 228 -51.14 3.42 20.34
C VAL A 228 -50.85 4.74 21.08
N GLN A 229 -51.82 5.67 21.13
CA GLN A 229 -51.66 6.91 21.91
C GLN A 229 -51.56 6.69 23.41
N LEU A 230 -52.30 5.73 23.98
CA LEU A 230 -52.24 5.41 25.41
C LEU A 230 -50.89 4.76 25.79
N LEU A 231 -50.37 3.88 24.93
CA LEU A 231 -49.04 3.26 25.10
C LEU A 231 -47.90 4.30 25.04
N PHE A 232 -48.04 5.34 24.21
CA PHE A 232 -47.05 6.41 24.10
C PHE A 232 -47.01 7.32 25.33
N ILE A 233 -48.16 7.57 25.96
CA ILE A 233 -48.27 8.36 27.21
C ILE A 233 -47.71 7.58 28.40
N GLU A 234 -47.94 6.27 28.49
CA GLU A 234 -47.30 5.42 29.50
C GLU A 234 -45.77 5.34 29.32
N TYR A 235 -45.29 5.23 28.08
CA TYR A 235 -43.86 5.21 27.79
C TYR A 235 -43.16 6.55 28.12
N HIS A 236 -43.79 7.69 27.81
CA HIS A 236 -43.23 9.02 28.12
C HIS A 236 -43.14 9.29 29.63
N ASN A 237 -44.12 8.84 30.42
CA ASN A 237 -44.11 8.98 31.88
C ASN A 237 -43.08 8.08 32.58
N ILE A 238 -42.64 6.98 31.95
CA ILE A 238 -41.60 6.09 32.48
C ILE A 238 -40.18 6.57 32.12
N VAL A 239 -39.99 7.16 30.93
CA VAL A 239 -38.65 7.48 30.40
C VAL A 239 -38.22 8.93 30.70
N SER A 240 -39.16 9.87 30.82
CA SER A 240 -38.88 11.30 31.11
C SER A 240 -38.01 11.58 32.36
N PRO A 241 -38.11 10.84 33.49
CA PRO A 241 -37.21 11.08 34.63
C PRO A 241 -35.79 10.50 34.50
N ILE A 242 -35.47 9.74 33.44
CA ILE A 242 -34.16 9.06 33.27
C ILE A 242 -33.22 9.85 32.34
N LEU A 243 -33.78 10.66 31.42
CA LEU A 243 -32.99 11.44 30.45
C LEU A 243 -32.00 12.47 31.06
N PRO A 244 -32.34 13.22 32.13
CA PRO A 244 -31.43 14.23 32.68
C PRO A 244 -30.13 13.64 33.27
N ALA A 245 -30.14 12.38 33.68
CA ALA A 245 -28.96 11.70 34.24
C ALA A 245 -27.99 11.22 33.14
N ALA A 246 -28.50 10.86 31.96
CA ALA A 246 -27.70 10.41 30.83
C ALA A 246 -26.99 11.58 30.13
N GLU A 247 -27.64 12.74 30.03
CA GLU A 247 -27.04 13.96 29.45
C GLU A 247 -25.93 14.55 30.34
N TRP A 248 -26.08 14.45 31.66
CA TRP A 248 -25.02 14.88 32.61
C TRP A 248 -23.79 13.98 32.53
N LEU A 249 -23.97 12.67 32.35
CA LEU A 249 -22.89 11.70 32.21
C LEU A 249 -22.15 11.85 30.88
N PHE A 250 -22.86 12.11 29.78
CA PHE A 250 -22.26 12.31 28.46
C PHE A 250 -21.45 13.62 28.41
N SER A 251 -21.97 14.68 29.02
CA SER A 251 -21.28 15.98 29.15
C SER A 251 -20.04 15.89 30.05
N ALA A 252 -20.12 15.14 31.17
CA ALA A 252 -18.97 14.89 32.03
C ALA A 252 -17.89 14.05 31.33
N TRP A 253 -18.27 13.07 30.50
CA TRP A 253 -17.34 12.25 29.71
C TRP A 253 -16.61 13.06 28.64
N ILE A 254 -17.30 13.97 27.96
CA ILE A 254 -16.73 14.85 26.94
C ILE A 254 -15.77 15.88 27.57
N VAL A 255 -16.14 16.49 28.71
CA VAL A 255 -15.26 17.44 29.44
C VAL A 255 -14.03 16.72 30.01
N PHE A 256 -14.16 15.45 30.44
CA PHE A 256 -13.01 14.67 30.93
C PHE A 256 -12.10 14.17 29.80
N GLY A 257 -12.66 13.89 28.62
CA GLY A 257 -11.92 13.50 27.42
C GLY A 257 -11.19 14.67 26.75
N LEU A 258 -11.78 15.87 26.75
CA LEU A 258 -11.19 17.07 26.14
C LEU A 258 -10.06 17.70 26.98
N CYS A 259 -10.05 17.50 28.31
CA CYS A 259 -9.02 18.07 29.17
C CYS A 259 -7.68 17.31 29.19
N PHE A 260 -7.53 16.15 28.53
CA PHE A 260 -6.30 15.34 28.60
C PHE A 260 -5.86 14.76 27.25
N GLY A 261 -5.65 15.65 26.28
CA GLY A 261 -4.92 15.35 25.06
C GLY A 261 -3.40 15.50 25.23
N LEU A 262 -2.73 14.82 26.17
CA LEU A 262 -1.26 14.74 26.20
C LEU A 262 -0.73 13.44 26.87
N LYS A 263 -0.09 12.61 26.04
CA LYS A 263 0.87 11.51 26.34
C LYS A 263 0.43 10.33 27.22
N ILE A 264 0.46 9.16 26.57
CA ILE A 264 0.25 7.81 27.10
C ILE A 264 1.22 7.48 28.24
N ARG A 265 0.69 7.23 29.45
CA ARG A 265 1.24 6.35 30.51
C ARG A 265 0.22 6.25 31.66
N GLY A 266 -0.74 5.33 31.56
CA GLY A 266 -1.74 5.19 32.64
C GLY A 266 -2.80 4.07 32.50
N LEU A 267 -2.62 3.11 31.60
CA LEU A 267 -3.68 2.14 31.27
C LEU A 267 -4.06 1.20 32.45
N TYR A 268 -3.15 0.97 33.42
CA TYR A 268 -3.41 0.07 34.55
C TYR A 268 -4.15 0.71 35.73
N CYS A 269 -3.99 2.02 35.96
CA CYS A 269 -4.80 2.75 36.95
C CYS A 269 -6.26 2.91 36.47
N LEU A 270 -6.44 3.03 35.15
CA LEU A 270 -7.74 3.20 34.51
C LEU A 270 -8.64 1.97 34.71
N ILE A 271 -8.08 0.76 34.55
CA ILE A 271 -8.83 -0.50 34.71
C ILE A 271 -9.32 -0.68 36.16
N GLY A 272 -8.51 -0.31 37.16
CA GLY A 272 -8.86 -0.40 38.57
C GLY A 272 -10.00 0.56 38.99
N LEU A 273 -9.97 1.80 38.49
CA LEU A 273 -11.01 2.80 38.77
C LEU A 273 -12.34 2.49 38.07
N THR A 274 -12.30 1.96 36.84
CA THR A 274 -13.51 1.49 36.16
C THR A 274 -14.18 0.30 36.85
N ALA A 275 -13.41 -0.64 37.40
CA ALA A 275 -13.96 -1.80 38.12
C ALA A 275 -14.65 -1.40 39.43
N ALA A 276 -14.10 -0.44 40.17
CA ALA A 276 -14.71 0.09 41.40
C ALA A 276 -16.04 0.83 41.13
N SER A 277 -16.10 1.58 40.03
CA SER A 277 -17.27 2.35 39.62
C SER A 277 -18.45 1.46 39.21
N VAL A 278 -18.17 0.37 38.48
CA VAL A 278 -19.17 -0.63 38.09
C VAL A 278 -19.72 -1.38 39.31
N LEU A 279 -18.88 -1.69 40.31
CA LEU A 279 -19.31 -2.36 41.53
C LEU A 279 -20.27 -1.49 42.38
N ILE A 280 -19.99 -0.20 42.50
CA ILE A 280 -20.85 0.76 43.21
C ILE A 280 -22.22 0.90 42.51
N PHE A 281 -22.22 0.89 41.17
CA PHE A 281 -23.45 0.92 40.36
C PHE A 281 -24.34 -0.30 40.58
N PHE A 282 -23.77 -1.52 40.62
CA PHE A 282 -24.53 -2.75 40.88
C PHE A 282 -25.06 -2.84 42.32
N ILE A 283 -24.34 -2.29 43.30
CA ILE A 283 -24.82 -2.16 44.68
C ILE A 283 -26.01 -1.18 44.74
N GLY A 284 -25.97 -0.07 44.01
CA GLY A 284 -27.09 0.88 43.91
C GLY A 284 -28.36 0.27 43.29
N ILE A 285 -28.23 -0.54 42.24
CA ILE A 285 -29.35 -1.28 41.63
C ILE A 285 -29.94 -2.29 42.61
N LEU A 286 -29.11 -2.99 43.37
CA LEU A 286 -29.56 -3.97 44.38
C LEU A 286 -30.36 -3.29 45.51
N PHE A 287 -29.94 -2.11 45.97
CA PHE A 287 -30.67 -1.32 46.98
C PHE A 287 -31.99 -0.76 46.43
N THR A 288 -32.02 -0.38 45.15
CA THR A 288 -33.23 0.12 44.48
C THR A 288 -34.25 -1.00 44.25
N PHE A 289 -33.80 -2.21 43.90
CA PHE A 289 -34.64 -3.41 43.79
C PHE A 289 -35.21 -3.86 45.14
N ILE A 290 -34.47 -3.68 46.24
CA ILE A 290 -34.95 -3.93 47.60
C ILE A 290 -35.97 -2.86 48.05
N GLY A 291 -35.86 -1.64 47.53
CA GLY A 291 -36.77 -0.52 47.81
C GLY A 291 -38.12 -0.55 47.07
N LEU A 292 -38.22 -1.27 45.95
CA LEU A 292 -39.42 -1.34 45.09
C LEU A 292 -40.34 -2.55 45.37
N ILE A 293 -40.13 -3.25 46.49
CA ILE A 293 -41.00 -4.36 46.90
C ILE A 293 -42.30 -3.81 47.50
N ASN A 294 -43.38 -3.95 46.72
CA ASN A 294 -44.76 -3.50 46.99
C ASN A 294 -45.31 -3.97 48.35
N GLN A 295 -46.30 -3.23 48.89
CA GLN A 295 -46.84 -3.38 50.25
C GLN A 295 -47.44 -4.79 50.53
N ASP A 296 -47.83 -5.53 49.48
CA ASP A 296 -48.34 -6.91 49.56
C ASP A 296 -47.24 -7.96 49.76
N CYS A 297 -46.01 -7.70 49.29
CA CYS A 297 -44.87 -8.58 49.58
C CYS A 297 -44.38 -8.44 51.04
N LYS A 298 -44.65 -7.31 51.71
CA LYS A 298 -44.35 -7.12 53.14
C LYS A 298 -45.21 -8.02 54.04
N LEU A 299 -46.49 -8.23 53.69
CA LEU A 299 -47.39 -9.15 54.40
C LEU A 299 -47.06 -10.63 54.11
N MET A 300 -46.65 -10.96 52.88
CA MET A 300 -46.11 -12.29 52.55
C MET A 300 -44.79 -12.57 53.29
N LEU A 301 -43.87 -11.60 53.37
CA LEU A 301 -42.62 -11.75 54.11
C LEU A 301 -42.84 -11.88 55.63
N GLN A 302 -43.80 -11.16 56.21
CA GLN A 302 -44.16 -11.27 57.63
C GLN A 302 -44.84 -12.60 57.97
N SER A 303 -45.64 -13.15 57.05
CA SER A 303 -46.22 -14.49 57.16
C SER A 303 -45.15 -15.59 57.01
N TRP A 304 -44.23 -15.43 56.05
CA TRP A 304 -43.13 -16.37 55.80
C TRP A 304 -42.08 -16.37 56.94
N MET A 305 -41.76 -15.21 57.51
CA MET A 305 -40.81 -15.06 58.63
C MET A 305 -41.34 -15.62 59.96
N LYS A 306 -42.66 -15.82 60.13
CA LYS A 306 -43.21 -16.48 61.32
C LYS A 306 -43.13 -18.01 61.27
N GLN A 307 -42.90 -18.63 60.09
CA GLN A 307 -43.09 -20.08 59.94
C GLN A 307 -41.83 -20.92 59.70
N LYS A 308 -40.63 -20.34 59.50
CA LYS A 308 -39.38 -21.12 59.54
C LYS A 308 -38.24 -20.34 60.19
N ARG A 309 -37.95 -20.68 61.46
CA ARG A 309 -36.64 -20.44 62.09
C ARG A 309 -35.60 -21.28 61.35
N SER A 310 -34.75 -20.67 60.52
CA SER A 310 -33.49 -21.28 60.14
C SER A 310 -32.34 -20.29 60.33
N LEU A 311 -31.33 -20.73 61.08
CA LEU A 311 -30.10 -20.02 61.40
C LEU A 311 -29.21 -19.70 60.17
N TRP A 312 -29.64 -20.08 58.97
CA TRP A 312 -28.81 -20.09 57.77
C TRP A 312 -28.61 -18.69 57.18
N PHE A 313 -29.64 -17.84 57.16
CA PHE A 313 -29.58 -16.52 56.50
C PHE A 313 -28.70 -15.48 57.25
N ARG A 314 -28.54 -15.59 58.58
CA ARG A 314 -27.67 -14.71 59.36
C ARG A 314 -26.18 -15.03 59.21
N LYS A 315 -25.81 -16.29 58.92
CA LYS A 315 -24.41 -16.69 58.72
C LYS A 315 -23.91 -16.37 57.31
N THR A 316 -24.73 -16.59 56.28
CA THR A 316 -24.30 -16.40 54.88
C THR A 316 -24.18 -14.92 54.48
N GLY A 317 -25.03 -14.04 55.02
CA GLY A 317 -24.98 -12.61 54.73
C GLY A 317 -23.78 -11.87 55.35
N LEU A 318 -23.39 -12.25 56.58
CA LEU A 318 -22.20 -11.70 57.26
C LEU A 318 -20.89 -12.26 56.68
N GLN A 319 -20.89 -13.51 56.22
CA GLN A 319 -19.74 -14.11 55.54
C GLN A 319 -19.47 -13.46 54.18
N LEU A 320 -20.51 -13.18 53.39
CA LEU A 320 -20.35 -12.51 52.09
C LEU A 320 -19.77 -11.10 52.23
N LEU A 321 -20.19 -10.36 53.27
CA LEU A 321 -19.67 -9.02 53.56
C LEU A 321 -18.20 -9.06 54.01
N SER A 322 -17.84 -10.06 54.83
CA SER A 322 -16.48 -10.32 55.29
C SER A 322 -15.54 -10.70 54.13
N ASP A 323 -16.01 -11.54 53.21
CA ASP A 323 -15.22 -12.00 52.08
C ASP A 323 -15.00 -10.87 51.05
N LEU A 324 -16.01 -9.99 50.85
CA LEU A 324 -15.90 -8.80 50.00
C LEU A 324 -14.96 -7.73 50.61
N LEU A 325 -15.00 -7.52 51.92
CA LEU A 325 -14.07 -6.63 52.63
C LEU A 325 -12.64 -7.18 52.63
N THR A 326 -12.49 -8.50 52.74
CA THR A 326 -11.17 -9.17 52.65
C THR A 326 -10.62 -9.07 51.24
N LEU A 327 -11.44 -9.23 50.20
CA LEU A 327 -11.03 -9.04 48.80
C LEU A 327 -10.58 -7.59 48.53
N ALA A 328 -11.32 -6.60 49.04
CA ALA A 328 -10.98 -5.18 48.92
C ALA A 328 -9.70 -4.80 49.67
N LEU A 329 -9.46 -5.36 50.86
CA LEU A 329 -8.24 -5.17 51.64
C LEU A 329 -7.02 -5.90 51.04
N THR A 330 -7.23 -7.03 50.36
CA THR A 330 -6.15 -7.77 49.69
C THR A 330 -5.69 -7.03 48.42
N PHE A 331 -6.61 -6.37 47.71
CA PHE A 331 -6.28 -5.52 46.56
C PHE A 331 -5.59 -4.20 46.97
N SER A 332 -5.91 -3.63 48.13
CA SER A 332 -5.24 -2.41 48.62
C SER A 332 -3.87 -2.69 49.25
N CYS A 333 -3.67 -3.81 49.94
CA CYS A 333 -2.36 -4.20 50.49
C CYS A 333 -1.39 -4.77 49.43
N GLY A 334 -1.91 -5.41 48.36
CA GLY A 334 -1.10 -5.85 47.22
C GLY A 334 -0.50 -4.68 46.41
N GLY A 335 -1.20 -3.53 46.37
CA GLY A 335 -0.72 -2.31 45.71
C GLY A 335 0.44 -1.62 46.44
N VAL A 336 0.51 -1.73 47.77
CA VAL A 336 1.54 -1.04 48.58
C VAL A 336 2.88 -1.78 48.56
N ASN A 337 2.88 -3.12 48.53
CA ASN A 337 4.11 -3.92 48.40
C ASN A 337 4.64 -3.99 46.96
N PHE A 338 3.80 -3.74 45.95
CA PHE A 338 4.25 -3.57 44.56
C PHE A 338 4.86 -2.18 44.31
N CYS A 339 4.38 -1.14 45.02
CA CYS A 339 4.97 0.20 44.95
C CYS A 339 6.35 0.29 45.61
N THR A 340 6.61 -0.43 46.69
CA THR A 340 7.92 -0.37 47.38
C THR A 340 9.04 -1.15 46.68
N SER A 341 8.73 -2.22 45.93
CA SER A 341 9.70 -2.89 45.06
C SER A 341 10.00 -2.07 43.80
N GLN A 342 8.98 -1.39 43.23
CA GLN A 342 9.17 -0.45 42.12
C GLN A 342 9.94 0.81 42.51
N ILE A 343 9.84 1.32 43.74
CA ILE A 343 10.64 2.49 44.18
C ILE A 343 12.14 2.14 44.30
N ARG A 344 12.51 0.90 44.62
CA ARG A 344 13.91 0.45 44.55
C ARG A 344 14.40 0.26 43.11
N THR A 345 13.53 -0.17 42.21
CA THR A 345 13.85 -0.24 40.78
C THR A 345 13.91 1.14 40.12
N VAL A 346 13.07 2.11 40.53
CA VAL A 346 13.07 3.48 40.01
C VAL A 346 14.32 4.27 40.44
N LYS A 347 14.90 3.99 41.61
CA LYS A 347 16.23 4.52 41.96
C LYS A 347 17.37 3.91 41.12
N ASN A 348 17.17 2.72 40.53
CA ASN A 348 18.10 2.14 39.56
C ASN A 348 17.78 2.47 38.10
N VAL A 349 16.57 2.94 37.77
CA VAL A 349 16.22 3.43 36.42
C VAL A 349 16.69 4.88 36.21
N ASN A 350 16.73 5.71 37.27
CA ASN A 350 17.43 7.00 37.23
C ASN A 350 18.97 6.87 37.32
N ASN A 351 19.46 5.63 37.44
CA ASN A 351 20.87 5.26 37.36
C ASN A 351 21.13 4.23 36.24
N MET A 352 20.22 4.12 35.27
CA MET A 352 20.71 3.89 33.92
C MET A 352 21.52 5.16 33.64
N LYS A 353 22.84 5.02 33.60
CA LYS A 353 23.66 5.99 32.86
C LYS A 353 22.82 6.31 31.63
N GLN A 354 22.46 7.58 31.43
CA GLN A 354 22.29 8.07 30.07
C GLN A 354 23.56 7.56 29.40
N GLU A 355 23.48 6.48 28.62
CA GLU A 355 24.59 6.13 27.77
C GLU A 355 24.83 7.42 27.02
N ALA A 356 26.00 8.03 27.23
CA ALA A 356 26.35 9.21 26.48
C ALA A 356 26.13 8.81 25.02
N LYS A 357 25.18 9.46 24.35
CA LYS A 357 24.83 9.11 22.98
C LYS A 357 25.98 9.65 22.16
N PHE A 358 27.00 8.82 21.95
CA PHE A 358 28.15 9.19 21.13
C PHE A 358 27.69 9.35 19.68
N TYR A 359 28.44 10.14 18.92
CA TYR A 359 28.26 10.16 17.48
C TYR A 359 28.64 8.80 16.89
N ASP A 360 27.85 8.30 15.93
CA ASP A 360 28.15 7.05 15.24
C ASP A 360 29.15 7.28 14.11
N THR A 361 29.01 8.40 13.39
CA THR A 361 29.93 8.82 12.34
C THR A 361 30.14 10.32 12.40
N VAL A 362 31.37 10.77 12.21
CA VAL A 362 31.75 12.18 12.09
C VAL A 362 32.53 12.38 10.80
N PHE A 363 32.07 13.29 9.95
CA PHE A 363 32.84 13.85 8.85
C PHE A 363 33.58 15.06 9.38
N ARG A 364 34.90 15.07 9.27
CA ARG A 364 35.74 16.14 9.80
C ARG A 364 36.25 17.03 8.67
N ASP A 365 36.15 18.34 8.87
CA ASP A 365 36.75 19.37 8.00
C ASP A 365 36.28 19.30 6.52
N ALA A 366 35.03 18.90 6.29
CA ALA A 366 34.44 18.83 4.95
C ALA A 366 34.03 20.21 4.43
N ILE A 367 33.99 20.36 3.10
CA ILE A 367 33.32 21.48 2.45
C ILE A 367 31.82 21.16 2.38
N LEU A 368 31.06 21.73 3.32
CA LEU A 368 29.62 21.52 3.47
C LEU A 368 28.85 22.38 2.46
N VAL A 369 28.12 21.73 1.55
CA VAL A 369 27.13 22.38 0.66
C VAL A 369 25.76 21.86 1.08
N ASP A 370 24.98 22.70 1.77
CA ASP A 370 23.87 22.22 2.59
C ASP A 370 22.57 21.94 1.81
N GLY A 371 22.52 22.20 0.51
CA GLY A 371 21.34 22.03 -0.34
C GLY A 371 20.34 23.20 -0.32
N SER A 372 20.57 24.24 0.49
CA SER A 372 19.71 25.42 0.56
C SER A 372 19.91 26.38 -0.61
N GLY A 373 21.08 26.33 -1.25
CA GLY A 373 21.54 27.32 -2.24
C GLY A 373 22.48 28.37 -1.66
N ASP A 374 22.70 28.37 -0.34
CA ASP A 374 23.68 29.24 0.31
C ASP A 374 25.13 28.83 -0.02
N PRO A 375 26.11 29.74 0.12
CA PRO A 375 27.52 29.44 -0.09
C PRO A 375 28.02 28.31 0.82
N SER A 376 28.93 27.49 0.30
CA SER A 376 29.55 26.40 1.06
C SER A 376 30.38 26.90 2.25
N GLN A 377 30.48 26.09 3.30
CA GLN A 377 31.30 26.36 4.49
C GLN A 377 32.15 25.15 4.87
N ILE A 378 33.32 25.39 5.47
CA ILE A 378 34.15 24.31 6.02
C ILE A 378 33.66 23.98 7.43
N GLY A 379 33.50 22.69 7.72
CA GLY A 379 33.17 22.24 9.07
C GLY A 379 32.92 20.75 9.18
N ASP A 380 32.43 20.34 10.34
CA ASP A 380 32.19 18.95 10.69
C ASP A 380 30.70 18.59 10.52
N LEU A 381 30.39 17.32 10.30
CA LEU A 381 29.02 16.79 10.37
C LEU A 381 29.01 15.52 11.19
N ALA A 382 28.07 15.42 12.14
CA ALA A 382 27.93 14.24 12.99
C ALA A 382 26.59 13.54 12.75
N ILE A 383 26.62 12.21 12.69
CA ILE A 383 25.45 11.32 12.56
C ILE A 383 25.24 10.60 13.89
N VAL A 384 23.97 10.46 14.27
CA VAL A 384 23.51 9.52 15.28
C VAL A 384 22.32 8.75 14.71
N GLU A 385 22.41 7.43 14.75
CA GLU A 385 21.51 6.48 14.11
C GLU A 385 21.35 6.81 12.62
N ASP A 386 20.14 7.18 12.21
CA ASP A 386 19.78 7.49 10.84
C ASP A 386 19.70 9.00 10.55
N LYS A 387 20.16 9.84 11.48
CA LYS A 387 19.97 11.29 11.45
C LYS A 387 21.25 12.09 11.60
N ILE A 388 21.25 13.25 10.95
CA ILE A 388 22.20 14.32 11.18
C ILE A 388 21.95 14.87 12.59
N SER A 389 22.96 14.79 13.46
CA SER A 389 22.90 15.28 14.84
C SER A 389 23.42 16.72 14.96
N ALA A 390 24.49 17.05 14.24
CA ALA A 390 25.11 18.39 14.26
C ALA A 390 25.83 18.66 12.94
N VAL A 391 25.95 19.94 12.57
CA VAL A 391 26.56 20.42 11.30
C VAL A 391 27.37 21.69 11.58
N GLY A 392 28.52 21.83 10.91
CA GLY A 392 29.47 22.93 11.09
C GLY A 392 30.33 22.74 12.33
N LYS A 393 29.81 23.10 13.50
CA LYS A 393 30.50 22.91 14.79
C LYS A 393 29.82 21.81 15.59
N ILE A 394 30.56 20.76 15.91
CA ILE A 394 30.06 19.61 16.69
C ILE A 394 30.62 19.63 18.12
N ASP A 395 29.95 18.91 19.03
CA ASP A 395 30.47 18.67 20.38
C ASP A 395 31.44 17.48 20.37
N TRP A 396 32.73 17.78 20.27
CA TRP A 396 33.79 16.76 20.27
C TRP A 396 33.86 15.94 21.58
N SER A 397 33.18 16.33 22.65
CA SER A 397 33.05 15.48 23.84
C SER A 397 32.09 14.29 23.63
N MET A 398 31.26 14.34 22.59
CA MET A 398 30.40 13.23 22.14
C MET A 398 31.11 12.27 21.17
N VAL A 399 32.41 12.48 20.91
CA VAL A 399 33.22 11.56 20.10
C VAL A 399 33.94 10.57 21.01
N ASP A 400 33.67 9.29 20.82
CA ASP A 400 34.38 8.18 21.48
C ASP A 400 35.17 7.43 20.40
N PRO A 401 36.52 7.42 20.43
CA PRO A 401 37.34 6.75 19.42
C PRO A 401 37.02 5.27 19.20
N ASP A 402 36.46 4.59 20.20
CA ASP A 402 36.11 3.17 20.10
C ASP A 402 34.72 2.93 19.50
N LYS A 403 33.90 3.99 19.34
CA LYS A 403 32.49 3.89 18.90
C LYS A 403 32.13 4.80 17.73
N THR A 404 32.86 5.89 17.54
CA THR A 404 32.63 6.89 16.51
C THR A 404 33.54 6.63 15.33
N ARG A 405 32.96 6.42 14.14
CA ARG A 405 33.72 6.40 12.89
C ARG A 405 34.06 7.84 12.48
N ILE A 406 35.33 8.23 12.58
CA ILE A 406 35.79 9.53 12.08
C ILE A 406 36.25 9.37 10.63
N LEU A 407 35.68 10.17 9.74
CA LEU A 407 36.03 10.27 8.32
C LEU A 407 36.70 11.63 8.09
N GLU A 408 37.98 11.61 7.77
CA GLU A 408 38.72 12.82 7.38
C GLU A 408 38.29 13.23 5.97
N ALA A 409 37.67 14.41 5.84
CA ALA A 409 37.04 14.89 4.62
C ALA A 409 37.60 16.26 4.15
N SER A 410 38.78 16.64 4.64
CA SER A 410 39.49 17.86 4.23
C SER A 410 39.62 17.94 2.71
N GLY A 411 39.10 19.03 2.13
CA GLY A 411 39.12 19.27 0.68
C GLY A 411 38.07 18.50 -0.13
N GLN A 412 37.21 17.70 0.53
CA GLN A 412 36.10 16.99 -0.11
C GLN A 412 34.77 17.71 0.14
N TYR A 413 33.84 17.54 -0.78
CA TYR A 413 32.50 18.12 -0.70
C TYR A 413 31.54 17.13 -0.04
N LEU A 414 30.84 17.59 1.00
CA LEU A 414 29.77 16.84 1.65
C LEU A 414 28.44 17.56 1.40
N THR A 415 27.48 16.84 0.84
CA THR A 415 26.15 17.36 0.47
C THR A 415 25.06 16.43 0.97
N PRO A 416 23.78 16.86 0.98
CA PRO A 416 22.69 15.90 1.04
C PRO A 416 22.81 14.96 -0.17
N GLY A 417 22.38 13.72 0.01
CA GLY A 417 22.23 12.78 -1.09
C GLY A 417 21.22 13.30 -2.12
N PHE A 418 21.47 13.02 -3.39
CA PHE A 418 20.64 13.56 -4.46
C PHE A 418 19.27 12.90 -4.53
N ILE A 419 18.28 13.71 -4.86
CA ILE A 419 16.90 13.30 -5.09
C ILE A 419 16.67 13.37 -6.60
N ASP A 420 16.47 12.21 -7.21
CA ASP A 420 16.16 12.12 -8.62
C ASP A 420 14.66 12.38 -8.85
N SER A 421 14.33 13.59 -9.31
CA SER A 421 12.94 14.06 -9.43
C SER A 421 12.14 13.32 -10.50
N HIS A 422 12.82 12.64 -11.43
CA HIS A 422 12.19 12.07 -12.60
C HIS A 422 12.83 10.74 -12.96
N THR A 423 12.18 9.64 -12.60
CA THR A 423 12.64 8.29 -12.95
C THR A 423 11.49 7.43 -13.45
N HIS A 424 11.85 6.38 -14.20
CA HIS A 424 10.99 5.24 -14.50
C HIS A 424 11.51 3.97 -13.80
N ASP A 425 11.92 4.14 -12.54
CA ASP A 425 12.54 3.07 -11.75
C ASP A 425 11.53 2.19 -11.00
N ASP A 426 10.22 2.33 -11.30
CA ASP A 426 9.08 1.68 -10.64
C ASP A 426 9.26 0.17 -10.41
N VAL A 427 9.88 -0.48 -11.39
CA VAL A 427 10.15 -1.92 -11.37
C VAL A 427 11.65 -2.20 -11.21
N SER A 428 12.54 -1.31 -11.67
CA SER A 428 13.97 -1.59 -11.63
C SER A 428 14.53 -1.66 -10.22
N VAL A 429 13.97 -0.91 -9.26
CA VAL A 429 14.38 -1.01 -7.86
C VAL A 429 14.07 -2.39 -7.25
N LEU A 430 13.12 -3.14 -7.82
CA LEU A 430 12.82 -4.52 -7.43
C LEU A 430 13.74 -5.54 -8.12
N ILE A 431 14.11 -5.27 -9.38
CA ILE A 431 15.00 -6.15 -10.18
C ILE A 431 16.45 -6.02 -9.71
N ASN A 432 16.91 -4.79 -9.49
CA ASN A 432 18.23 -4.45 -8.98
C ASN A 432 18.09 -3.65 -7.67
N PRO A 433 17.88 -4.33 -6.53
CA PRO A 433 17.73 -3.72 -5.20
C PRO A 433 18.81 -2.70 -4.83
N GLN A 434 20.07 -2.95 -5.18
CA GLN A 434 21.17 -2.05 -4.89
C GLN A 434 21.07 -0.74 -5.70
N HIS A 435 20.46 -0.82 -6.88
CA HIS A 435 20.19 0.28 -7.80
C HIS A 435 21.46 1.06 -8.18
N THR A 436 22.48 0.30 -8.62
CA THR A 436 23.85 0.79 -8.93
C THR A 436 23.89 1.94 -9.93
N SER A 437 22.97 1.96 -10.89
CA SER A 437 22.83 3.06 -11.85
C SER A 437 22.62 4.41 -11.15
N LYS A 438 21.99 4.43 -9.98
CA LYS A 438 21.68 5.66 -9.22
C LYS A 438 22.64 5.92 -8.08
N ILE A 439 22.97 4.90 -7.27
CA ILE A 439 23.80 5.13 -6.07
C ILE A 439 25.21 5.60 -6.43
N PHE A 440 25.77 5.19 -7.57
CA PHE A 440 27.07 5.70 -8.02
C PHE A 440 27.02 7.15 -8.47
N GLN A 441 25.84 7.67 -8.84
CA GLN A 441 25.65 9.09 -9.11
C GLN A 441 25.45 9.92 -7.84
N GLY A 442 25.47 9.32 -6.65
CA GLY A 442 25.15 10.00 -5.39
C GLY A 442 23.67 10.17 -5.10
N VAL A 443 22.80 9.49 -5.87
CA VAL A 443 21.36 9.48 -5.64
C VAL A 443 21.02 8.61 -4.44
N THR A 444 20.26 9.17 -3.50
CA THR A 444 19.76 8.50 -2.30
C THR A 444 18.25 8.34 -2.31
N THR A 445 17.55 9.09 -3.16
CA THR A 445 16.08 9.03 -3.30
C THR A 445 15.70 9.11 -4.77
N VAL A 446 14.78 8.24 -5.21
CA VAL A 446 14.20 8.28 -6.55
C VAL A 446 12.70 8.60 -6.48
N VAL A 447 12.23 9.42 -7.40
CA VAL A 447 10.80 9.66 -7.64
C VAL A 447 10.35 8.82 -8.85
N THR A 448 9.52 7.81 -8.60
CA THR A 448 8.98 6.91 -9.64
C THR A 448 7.56 7.30 -10.02
N GLY A 449 7.01 6.62 -11.04
CA GLY A 449 5.63 6.79 -11.43
C GLY A 449 5.40 8.01 -12.31
N ASN A 450 6.40 8.41 -13.11
CA ASN A 450 6.36 9.60 -13.96
C ASN A 450 5.72 9.36 -15.33
N CYS A 451 5.45 10.46 -16.04
CA CYS A 451 4.90 10.49 -17.41
C CYS A 451 3.63 9.65 -17.63
N GLY A 452 2.80 9.49 -16.59
CA GLY A 452 1.59 8.69 -16.65
C GLY A 452 1.80 7.19 -16.49
N PHE A 453 3.03 6.71 -16.28
CA PHE A 453 3.35 5.30 -16.05
C PHE A 453 3.52 5.02 -14.56
N SER A 454 3.17 3.81 -14.12
CA SER A 454 3.46 3.27 -12.78
C SER A 454 3.11 1.78 -12.75
N SER A 455 3.60 1.03 -11.75
CA SER A 455 3.30 -0.40 -11.56
C SER A 455 1.97 -0.67 -10.83
N TYR A 456 1.27 0.39 -10.42
CA TYR A 456 -0.02 0.40 -9.74
C TYR A 456 -0.79 1.70 -10.07
N PRO A 457 -2.12 1.78 -9.87
CA PRO A 457 -3.02 0.67 -9.58
C PRO A 457 -3.18 -0.23 -10.80
N ASN A 458 -3.66 -1.45 -10.59
CA ASN A 458 -3.98 -2.34 -11.69
C ASN A 458 -5.38 -2.94 -11.60
N GLY A 459 -5.89 -3.21 -10.40
CA GLY A 459 -7.21 -3.81 -10.19
C GLY A 459 -7.33 -5.13 -10.94
N ASP A 460 -8.47 -5.35 -11.60
CA ASP A 460 -8.69 -6.51 -12.46
C ASP A 460 -8.00 -6.38 -13.84
N SER A 461 -7.40 -5.22 -14.14
CA SER A 461 -6.74 -4.90 -15.41
C SER A 461 -5.21 -5.11 -15.38
N LEU A 462 -4.72 -6.02 -14.53
CA LEU A 462 -3.29 -6.33 -14.37
C LEU A 462 -2.56 -6.54 -15.69
N GLU A 463 -3.13 -7.32 -16.60
CA GLU A 463 -2.45 -7.63 -17.87
C GLU A 463 -2.29 -6.40 -18.76
N LEU A 464 -3.33 -5.55 -18.87
CA LEU A 464 -3.27 -4.32 -19.65
C LEU A 464 -2.31 -3.28 -19.05
N VAL A 465 -2.26 -3.17 -17.72
CA VAL A 465 -1.31 -2.28 -17.03
C VAL A 465 0.11 -2.81 -17.19
N ARG A 466 0.30 -4.14 -17.16
CA ARG A 466 1.59 -4.77 -17.43
C ARG A 466 2.04 -4.49 -18.85
N GLU A 467 1.21 -4.73 -19.84
CA GLU A 467 1.47 -4.42 -21.24
C GLU A 467 1.83 -2.94 -21.42
N HIS A 468 1.06 -2.03 -20.81
CA HIS A 468 1.37 -0.58 -20.82
C HIS A 468 2.81 -0.30 -20.42
N LEU A 469 3.20 -0.77 -19.24
CA LEU A 469 4.51 -0.48 -18.66
C LEU A 469 5.64 -1.20 -19.40
N THR A 470 5.39 -2.39 -19.95
CA THR A 470 6.39 -3.14 -20.75
C THR A 470 6.81 -2.39 -22.01
N THR A 471 5.93 -1.57 -22.62
CA THR A 471 6.31 -0.75 -23.78
C THR A 471 7.46 0.21 -23.47
N LEU A 472 7.53 0.69 -22.21
CA LEU A 472 8.55 1.62 -21.74
C LEU A 472 9.75 0.91 -21.11
N LEU A 473 9.52 -0.10 -20.26
CA LEU A 473 10.56 -0.76 -19.46
C LEU A 473 11.08 -2.07 -20.04
N GLY A 474 10.42 -2.62 -21.06
CA GLY A 474 10.74 -3.93 -21.61
C GLY A 474 10.27 -5.07 -20.72
N THR A 475 11.12 -6.06 -20.48
CA THR A 475 10.77 -7.26 -19.70
C THR A 475 10.50 -6.91 -18.25
N VAL A 476 9.24 -7.05 -17.82
CA VAL A 476 8.82 -6.93 -16.42
C VAL A 476 7.98 -8.13 -16.02
N HIS A 477 8.28 -8.68 -14.84
CA HIS A 477 7.56 -9.83 -14.30
C HIS A 477 6.27 -9.39 -13.59
N ILE A 478 5.25 -10.23 -13.63
CA ILE A 478 3.93 -9.91 -13.05
C ILE A 478 3.98 -9.67 -11.53
N SER A 479 4.98 -10.23 -10.83
CA SER A 479 5.20 -9.99 -9.40
C SER A 479 5.66 -8.58 -9.06
N HIS A 480 6.05 -7.77 -10.05
CA HIS A 480 6.44 -6.37 -9.85
C HIS A 480 5.26 -5.39 -9.89
N PHE A 481 4.05 -5.90 -10.09
CA PHE A 481 2.83 -5.11 -10.20
C PHE A 481 1.99 -5.25 -8.94
N HIS A 482 1.33 -4.17 -8.58
CA HIS A 482 0.66 -4.04 -7.30
C HIS A 482 -0.73 -3.45 -7.47
N SER A 483 -1.69 -3.95 -6.70
CA SER A 483 -3.07 -3.47 -6.76
C SER A 483 -3.19 -2.03 -6.27
N ASP A 484 -2.33 -1.65 -5.33
CA ASP A 484 -2.40 -0.36 -4.63
C ASP A 484 -1.02 0.08 -4.12
N PHE A 485 -0.93 1.31 -3.59
CA PHE A 485 0.31 1.85 -3.06
C PHE A 485 0.82 1.08 -1.84
N ASN A 486 -0.05 0.62 -0.95
CA ASN A 486 0.36 -0.13 0.24
C ASN A 486 1.05 -1.45 -0.08
N SER A 487 0.60 -2.15 -1.12
CA SER A 487 1.21 -3.40 -1.57
C SER A 487 2.53 -3.16 -2.30
N PHE A 488 2.64 -2.08 -3.09
CA PHE A 488 3.90 -1.59 -3.64
C PHE A 488 4.90 -1.20 -2.53
N ALA A 489 4.47 -0.40 -1.55
CA ALA A 489 5.34 0.03 -0.47
C ALA A 489 5.89 -1.16 0.34
N ARG A 490 5.04 -2.16 0.61
CA ARG A 490 5.43 -3.39 1.30
C ARG A 490 6.40 -4.27 0.51
N SER A 491 6.39 -4.23 -0.82
CA SER A 491 7.36 -5.01 -1.61
C SER A 491 8.77 -4.43 -1.53
N LEU A 492 8.87 -3.12 -1.31
CA LEU A 492 10.15 -2.39 -1.23
C LEU A 492 10.74 -2.32 0.19
N ASP A 493 9.92 -2.38 1.24
CA ASP A 493 10.36 -2.13 2.62
C ASP A 493 11.48 -3.10 3.06
N GLY A 494 12.66 -2.55 3.34
CA GLY A 494 13.88 -3.30 3.69
C GLY A 494 14.54 -4.06 2.52
N ASN A 495 14.08 -3.86 1.29
CA ASN A 495 14.54 -4.59 0.10
C ASN A 495 15.17 -3.68 -0.96
N VAL A 496 15.42 -2.39 -0.69
CA VAL A 496 15.98 -1.44 -1.67
C VAL A 496 17.10 -0.58 -1.08
N GLY A 497 18.08 -0.23 -1.92
CA GLY A 497 19.26 0.56 -1.55
C GLY A 497 18.99 2.06 -1.43
N VAL A 498 18.05 2.57 -2.22
CA VAL A 498 17.63 3.98 -2.25
C VAL A 498 16.26 4.16 -1.64
N ASN A 499 15.97 5.36 -1.14
CA ASN A 499 14.60 5.71 -0.79
C ASN A 499 13.74 5.85 -2.05
N VAL A 500 12.46 5.52 -1.95
CA VAL A 500 11.52 5.53 -3.08
C VAL A 500 10.32 6.38 -2.72
N ALA A 501 10.09 7.44 -3.49
CA ALA A 501 8.85 8.21 -3.48
C ALA A 501 8.11 7.90 -4.79
N SER A 502 6.81 7.61 -4.74
CA SER A 502 6.10 7.12 -5.93
C SER A 502 4.82 7.89 -6.21
N LEU A 503 4.68 8.32 -7.46
CA LEU A 503 3.49 8.93 -8.04
C LEU A 503 2.55 7.86 -8.61
N VAL A 504 1.26 8.13 -8.62
CA VAL A 504 0.29 7.35 -9.39
C VAL A 504 0.38 7.75 -10.86
N GLY A 505 0.56 6.80 -11.77
CA GLY A 505 0.47 7.04 -13.20
C GLY A 505 -0.98 7.14 -13.67
N HIS A 506 -1.29 8.18 -14.44
CA HIS A 506 -2.61 8.37 -15.04
C HIS A 506 -2.98 7.27 -16.06
N GLY A 507 -2.01 6.69 -16.78
CA GLY A 507 -2.24 5.59 -17.71
C GLY A 507 -2.87 4.37 -17.02
N PRO A 508 -2.22 3.79 -16.00
CA PRO A 508 -2.79 2.71 -15.19
C PRO A 508 -4.15 3.07 -14.57
N LEU A 509 -4.34 4.32 -14.11
CA LEU A 509 -5.62 4.78 -13.57
C LEU A 509 -6.77 4.68 -14.60
N ARG A 510 -6.54 5.16 -15.84
CA ARG A 510 -7.50 5.01 -16.95
C ARG A 510 -7.71 3.54 -17.31
N ILE A 511 -6.64 2.76 -17.43
CA ILE A 511 -6.71 1.34 -17.80
C ILE A 511 -7.57 0.55 -16.80
N SER A 512 -7.43 0.82 -15.51
CA SER A 512 -8.20 0.16 -14.46
C SER A 512 -9.69 0.51 -14.47
N VAL A 513 -10.11 1.62 -15.10
CA VAL A 513 -11.52 2.05 -15.12
C VAL A 513 -12.19 1.82 -16.47
N MET A 514 -11.48 2.11 -17.56
CA MET A 514 -12.06 2.17 -18.91
C MET A 514 -11.19 1.54 -20.02
N GLY A 515 -10.05 0.95 -19.67
CA GLY A 515 -9.15 0.35 -20.65
C GLY A 515 -8.44 1.36 -21.56
N TYR A 516 -8.21 0.97 -22.82
CA TYR A 516 -7.34 1.67 -23.79
C TYR A 516 -8.07 2.45 -24.89
N GLU A 517 -9.39 2.59 -24.79
CA GLU A 517 -10.21 3.17 -25.85
C GLU A 517 -9.86 4.65 -26.13
N LYS A 518 -9.79 5.02 -27.41
CA LYS A 518 -9.61 6.42 -27.86
C LYS A 518 -10.90 7.22 -27.70
N ARG A 519 -11.21 7.60 -26.46
CA ARG A 519 -12.32 8.50 -26.11
C ARG A 519 -12.05 9.25 -24.81
N ALA A 520 -12.78 10.35 -24.62
CA ALA A 520 -12.88 10.97 -23.31
C ALA A 520 -13.52 9.99 -22.31
N ALA A 521 -13.11 10.07 -21.04
CA ALA A 521 -13.80 9.37 -19.97
C ALA A 521 -15.19 9.99 -19.77
N THR A 522 -16.19 9.14 -19.54
CA THR A 522 -17.53 9.59 -19.11
C THR A 522 -17.46 10.17 -17.69
N GLU A 523 -18.43 10.99 -17.30
CA GLU A 523 -18.49 11.54 -15.94
C GLU A 523 -18.42 10.45 -14.85
N SER A 524 -19.07 9.31 -15.06
CA SER A 524 -19.03 8.17 -14.14
C SER A 524 -17.64 7.55 -14.03
N GLU A 525 -16.90 7.46 -15.14
CA GLU A 525 -15.53 6.94 -15.15
C GLU A 525 -14.56 7.94 -14.50
N VAL A 526 -14.73 9.25 -14.73
CA VAL A 526 -13.97 10.30 -14.03
C VAL A 526 -14.19 10.23 -12.52
N ILE A 527 -15.44 10.03 -12.07
CA ILE A 527 -15.76 9.84 -10.64
C ILE A 527 -15.05 8.60 -10.07
N GLN A 528 -15.03 7.49 -10.82
CA GLN A 528 -14.33 6.26 -10.40
C GLN A 528 -12.81 6.46 -10.31
N MET A 529 -12.21 7.13 -11.30
CA MET A 529 -10.78 7.47 -11.27
C MET A 529 -10.45 8.40 -10.11
N CYS A 530 -11.28 9.40 -9.84
CA CYS A 530 -11.10 10.30 -8.68
C CYS A 530 -11.17 9.54 -7.34
N ALA A 531 -12.12 8.60 -7.20
CA ALA A 531 -12.25 7.79 -5.99
C ALA A 531 -11.06 6.84 -5.79
N LEU A 532 -10.59 6.21 -6.88
CA LEU A 532 -9.41 5.35 -6.85
C LEU A 532 -8.14 6.15 -6.50
N LEU A 533 -7.93 7.30 -7.16
CA LEU A 533 -6.82 8.21 -6.86
C LEU A 533 -6.86 8.66 -5.40
N HIS A 534 -8.02 9.07 -4.89
CA HIS A 534 -8.18 9.47 -3.48
C HIS A 534 -7.66 8.39 -2.52
N GLY A 535 -8.08 7.13 -2.72
CA GLY A 535 -7.63 6.02 -1.89
C GLY A 535 -6.12 5.75 -2.00
N LEU A 536 -5.50 5.94 -3.16
CA LEU A 536 -4.06 5.77 -3.35
C LEU A 536 -3.24 6.88 -2.67
N LEU A 537 -3.76 8.11 -2.65
CA LEU A 537 -3.14 9.23 -1.95
C LEU A 537 -3.23 9.07 -0.42
N GLU A 538 -4.35 8.56 0.11
CA GLU A 538 -4.49 8.23 1.54
C GLU A 538 -3.50 7.14 1.99
N GLN A 539 -3.12 6.23 1.10
CA GLN A 539 -2.12 5.20 1.39
C GLN A 539 -0.68 5.75 1.43
N GLY A 540 -0.45 6.95 0.90
CA GLY A 540 0.82 7.67 1.03
C GLY A 540 1.55 7.96 -0.28
N SER A 541 0.93 7.71 -1.45
CA SER A 541 1.50 8.18 -2.72
C SER A 541 1.70 9.70 -2.68
N ILE A 542 2.81 10.15 -3.27
CA ILE A 542 3.23 11.56 -3.18
C ILE A 542 2.49 12.46 -4.19
N GLY A 543 1.72 11.89 -5.10
CA GLY A 543 0.99 12.62 -6.14
C GLY A 543 0.58 11.75 -7.32
N MET A 544 0.36 12.38 -8.47
CA MET A 544 0.03 11.72 -9.73
C MET A 544 0.85 12.33 -10.87
N SER A 545 1.13 11.53 -11.90
CA SER A 545 1.76 12.02 -13.14
C SER A 545 0.84 11.86 -14.35
N LEU A 546 0.96 12.78 -15.31
CA LEU A 546 0.29 12.75 -16.61
C LEU A 546 1.29 12.38 -17.71
N GLY A 547 0.80 11.64 -18.70
CA GLY A 547 1.52 11.22 -19.90
C GLY A 547 0.81 11.65 -21.17
N LEU A 548 0.59 12.95 -21.39
CA LEU A 548 -0.39 13.43 -22.39
C LEU A 548 0.01 13.20 -23.85
N VAL A 549 1.25 12.77 -24.10
CA VAL A 549 1.69 12.28 -25.43
C VAL A 549 1.38 10.78 -25.62
N TYR A 550 1.21 10.02 -24.54
CA TYR A 550 1.12 8.56 -24.57
C TYR A 550 -0.33 8.07 -24.40
N PRO A 551 -0.83 7.20 -25.28
CA PRO A 551 -2.07 6.46 -25.03
C PRO A 551 -1.98 5.57 -23.77
N PRO A 552 -3.05 5.48 -22.95
CA PRO A 552 -4.36 6.11 -23.14
C PRO A 552 -4.47 7.53 -22.57
N SER A 553 -3.44 8.02 -21.86
CA SER A 553 -3.43 9.36 -21.25
C SER A 553 -3.63 10.49 -22.27
N ALA A 554 -3.15 10.31 -23.50
CA ALA A 554 -3.32 11.26 -24.60
C ALA A 554 -4.79 11.55 -24.96
N TYR A 555 -5.72 10.67 -24.58
CA TYR A 555 -7.15 10.78 -24.90
C TYR A 555 -7.96 11.53 -23.84
N ALA A 556 -7.34 11.93 -22.74
CA ALA A 556 -8.00 12.67 -21.67
C ALA A 556 -8.30 14.11 -22.07
N ASP A 557 -9.48 14.57 -21.67
CA ASP A 557 -9.94 15.94 -21.85
C ASP A 557 -9.69 16.80 -20.60
N GLN A 558 -9.94 18.09 -20.72
CA GLN A 558 -9.71 19.04 -19.63
C GLN A 558 -10.57 18.75 -18.39
N PHE A 559 -11.81 18.25 -18.57
CA PHE A 559 -12.72 17.95 -17.45
C PHE A 559 -12.15 16.84 -16.57
N GLU A 560 -11.65 15.77 -17.19
CA GLU A 560 -10.96 14.66 -16.52
C GLU A 560 -9.72 15.15 -15.76
N LEU A 561 -8.83 15.87 -16.45
CA LEU A 561 -7.55 16.33 -15.88
C LEU A 561 -7.75 17.31 -14.72
N VAL A 562 -8.67 18.26 -14.85
CA VAL A 562 -9.02 19.21 -13.77
C VAL A 562 -9.66 18.49 -12.59
N SER A 563 -10.51 17.48 -12.83
CA SER A 563 -11.16 16.72 -11.75
C SER A 563 -10.14 15.94 -10.92
N LEU A 564 -9.20 15.25 -11.57
CA LEU A 564 -8.10 14.56 -10.88
C LEU A 564 -7.16 15.54 -10.17
N GLY A 565 -6.86 16.68 -10.81
CA GLY A 565 -6.11 17.77 -10.17
C GLY A 565 -6.76 18.26 -8.87
N LYS A 566 -8.09 18.38 -8.83
CA LYS A 566 -8.82 18.81 -7.61
C LYS A 566 -8.65 17.80 -6.48
N VAL A 567 -8.60 16.50 -6.77
CA VAL A 567 -8.31 15.46 -5.77
C VAL A 567 -6.90 15.65 -5.20
N LEU A 568 -5.90 15.90 -6.04
CA LEU A 568 -4.53 16.17 -5.58
C LEU A 568 -4.45 17.43 -4.71
N ALA A 569 -5.13 18.50 -5.11
CA ALA A 569 -5.19 19.74 -4.34
C ALA A 569 -5.78 19.54 -2.94
N GLN A 570 -6.86 18.74 -2.82
CA GLN A 570 -7.47 18.38 -1.53
C GLN A 570 -6.50 17.66 -0.60
N HIS A 571 -5.63 16.81 -1.15
CA HIS A 571 -4.61 16.07 -0.40
C HIS A 571 -3.29 16.84 -0.25
N GLY A 572 -3.17 18.03 -0.83
CA GLY A 572 -1.94 18.83 -0.86
C GLY A 572 -0.78 18.17 -1.63
N LYS A 573 -1.09 17.29 -2.58
CA LYS A 573 -0.13 16.48 -3.35
C LYS A 573 0.16 17.09 -4.73
N ILE A 574 1.19 16.57 -5.39
CA ILE A 574 1.69 17.11 -6.66
C ILE A 574 1.05 16.43 -7.87
N LEU A 575 0.84 17.22 -8.92
CA LEU A 575 0.56 16.79 -10.29
C LEU A 575 1.81 17.02 -11.13
N THR A 576 2.41 15.96 -11.65
CA THR A 576 3.49 16.08 -12.64
C THR A 576 2.95 15.86 -14.04
N ALA A 577 3.55 16.47 -15.06
CA ALA A 577 3.05 16.34 -16.43
C ALA A 577 4.17 16.22 -17.45
N HIS A 578 4.18 15.08 -18.14
CA HIS A 578 4.67 15.00 -19.51
C HIS A 578 3.57 15.59 -20.40
N VAL A 579 3.79 16.82 -20.86
CA VAL A 579 2.78 17.58 -21.61
C VAL A 579 2.56 17.02 -23.01
N ARG A 580 1.50 17.49 -23.67
CA ARG A 580 0.99 16.91 -24.93
C ARG A 580 1.96 17.01 -26.09
N SER A 581 2.74 18.08 -26.15
CA SER A 581 3.77 18.31 -27.16
C SER A 581 4.94 19.08 -26.58
N TYR A 582 6.14 18.69 -26.97
CA TYR A 582 7.38 19.47 -26.78
C TYR A 582 7.88 20.09 -28.09
N GLU A 583 7.14 19.89 -29.18
CA GLU A 583 7.45 20.31 -30.53
C GLU A 583 6.89 21.72 -30.78
N GLY A 584 6.30 21.97 -31.95
CA GLY A 584 5.75 23.27 -32.34
C GLY A 584 4.60 23.74 -31.45
N LYS A 585 4.00 22.83 -30.67
CA LYS A 585 2.91 23.12 -29.73
C LYS A 585 3.33 23.13 -28.26
N LEU A 586 4.61 23.34 -27.96
CA LEU A 586 5.09 23.43 -26.58
C LEU A 586 4.32 24.51 -25.78
N LEU A 587 4.19 25.72 -26.32
CA LEU A 587 3.55 26.83 -25.62
C LEU A 587 2.06 26.57 -25.34
N ASP A 588 1.33 25.99 -26.30
CA ASP A 588 -0.05 25.55 -26.11
C ASP A 588 -0.16 24.50 -25.00
N SER A 589 0.79 23.56 -24.96
CA SER A 589 0.83 22.48 -23.97
C SER A 589 1.18 22.98 -22.57
N ILE A 590 2.07 23.99 -22.47
CA ILE A 590 2.35 24.70 -21.22
C ILE A 590 1.10 25.45 -20.75
N SER A 591 0.39 26.11 -21.67
CA SER A 591 -0.87 26.81 -21.35
C SER A 591 -1.93 25.85 -20.83
N GLU A 592 -2.14 24.70 -21.49
CA GLU A 592 -3.05 23.63 -21.03
C GLU A 592 -2.71 23.21 -19.60
N PHE A 593 -1.44 22.96 -19.31
CA PHE A 593 -1.02 22.55 -17.96
C PHE A 593 -1.22 23.66 -16.92
N ILE A 594 -0.90 24.91 -17.25
CA ILE A 594 -1.16 26.07 -16.38
C ILE A 594 -2.65 26.21 -16.08
N GLU A 595 -3.52 26.03 -17.07
CA GLU A 595 -4.98 26.07 -16.89
C GLU A 595 -5.46 24.95 -15.96
N ILE A 596 -4.99 23.72 -16.17
CA ILE A 596 -5.29 22.59 -15.27
C ILE A 596 -4.91 22.93 -13.83
N LEU A 597 -3.70 23.45 -13.59
CA LEU A 597 -3.24 23.83 -12.25
C LEU A 597 -4.04 25.01 -11.69
N ARG A 598 -4.37 26.01 -12.51
CA ARG A 598 -5.13 27.19 -12.11
C ARG A 598 -6.55 26.83 -11.68
N GLU A 599 -7.22 25.94 -12.41
CA GLU A 599 -8.58 25.50 -12.11
C GLU A 599 -8.64 24.49 -10.97
N SER A 600 -7.69 23.56 -10.92
CA SER A 600 -7.65 22.52 -9.90
C SER A 600 -7.08 22.99 -8.56
N LYS A 601 -6.24 24.03 -8.57
CA LYS A 601 -5.40 24.47 -7.45
C LYS A 601 -4.37 23.43 -7.02
N ALA A 602 -4.07 22.45 -7.86
CA ALA A 602 -3.01 21.48 -7.61
C ALA A 602 -1.63 22.15 -7.68
N LYS A 603 -0.67 21.53 -7.00
CA LYS A 603 0.75 21.86 -7.15
C LYS A 603 1.28 21.13 -8.38
N GLY A 604 2.06 21.80 -9.22
CA GLY A 604 2.49 21.32 -10.53
C GLY A 604 4.00 21.13 -10.66
N LEU A 605 4.39 20.13 -11.45
CA LEU A 605 5.74 19.96 -12.00
C LEU A 605 5.65 19.62 -13.48
N LEU A 606 6.14 20.50 -14.36
CA LEU A 606 6.28 20.20 -15.78
C LEU A 606 7.55 19.37 -15.98
N SER A 607 7.39 18.15 -16.45
CA SER A 607 8.48 17.20 -16.59
C SER A 607 9.37 17.50 -17.79
N HIS A 608 10.68 17.36 -17.64
CA HIS A 608 11.72 17.45 -18.66
C HIS A 608 11.46 18.55 -19.70
N LEU A 609 11.35 19.81 -19.23
CA LEU A 609 11.08 20.97 -20.07
C LEU A 609 12.14 21.08 -21.18
N GLN A 610 11.69 20.99 -22.42
CA GLN A 610 12.54 20.94 -23.60
C GLN A 610 11.82 21.54 -24.80
N VAL A 611 12.60 21.88 -25.84
CA VAL A 611 12.11 22.18 -27.18
C VAL A 611 12.61 21.08 -28.11
N ALA A 612 11.68 20.29 -28.63
CA ALA A 612 11.96 19.12 -29.45
C ALA A 612 11.77 19.42 -30.95
N GLY A 613 12.77 19.07 -31.76
CA GLY A 613 12.72 19.21 -33.22
C GLY A 613 13.51 20.41 -33.74
N LYS A 614 14.37 20.15 -34.74
CA LYS A 614 15.31 21.13 -35.32
C LYS A 614 14.65 22.46 -35.75
N PRO A 615 13.44 22.48 -36.35
CA PRO A 615 12.81 23.73 -36.76
C PRO A 615 12.48 24.70 -35.60
N TYR A 616 12.42 24.19 -34.36
CA TYR A 616 11.93 24.93 -33.20
C TYR A 616 13.03 25.36 -32.24
N TRP A 617 14.23 24.81 -32.36
CA TRP A 617 15.35 25.12 -31.49
C TRP A 617 15.64 26.61 -31.39
N ASN A 618 15.85 27.08 -30.16
CA ASN A 618 16.16 28.46 -29.82
C ASN A 618 15.05 29.47 -30.21
N THR A 619 13.84 29.01 -30.52
CA THR A 619 12.73 29.90 -30.95
C THR A 619 11.69 30.16 -29.87
N MET A 620 11.50 29.25 -28.92
CA MET A 620 10.35 29.28 -27.98
C MET A 620 10.72 29.06 -26.51
N MET A 621 11.97 28.71 -26.18
CA MET A 621 12.36 28.44 -24.79
C MET A 621 12.27 29.68 -23.89
N ASP A 622 12.65 30.86 -24.40
CA ASP A 622 12.53 32.10 -23.64
C ASP A 622 11.07 32.41 -23.31
N GLU A 623 10.17 32.26 -24.30
CA GLU A 623 8.73 32.45 -24.12
C GLU A 623 8.12 31.40 -23.17
N ALA A 624 8.56 30.14 -23.24
CA ALA A 624 8.15 29.09 -22.30
C ALA A 624 8.54 29.44 -20.85
N ILE A 625 9.77 29.91 -20.63
CA ILE A 625 10.26 30.34 -19.31
C ILE A 625 9.46 31.56 -18.82
N GLU A 626 9.21 32.54 -19.67
CA GLU A 626 8.41 33.72 -19.34
C GLU A 626 6.97 33.34 -18.96
N MET A 627 6.34 32.42 -19.71
CA MET A 627 4.99 31.94 -19.44
C MET A 627 4.88 31.22 -18.09
N ILE A 628 5.84 30.35 -17.77
CA ILE A 628 5.89 29.65 -16.49
C ILE A 628 6.15 30.63 -15.33
N THR A 629 7.04 31.60 -15.56
CA THR A 629 7.35 32.64 -14.57
C THR A 629 6.13 33.51 -14.28
N ALA A 630 5.44 33.99 -15.32
CA ALA A 630 4.21 34.76 -15.17
C ALA A 630 3.12 33.97 -14.44
N ALA A 631 2.94 32.69 -14.78
CA ALA A 631 1.97 31.83 -14.07
C ALA A 631 2.32 31.66 -12.59
N LYS A 632 3.61 31.53 -12.25
CA LYS A 632 4.08 31.48 -10.85
C LYS A 632 3.76 32.77 -10.11
N GLU A 633 4.01 33.92 -10.73
CA GLU A 633 3.71 35.26 -10.18
C GLU A 633 2.20 35.48 -9.99
N ASP A 634 1.38 34.92 -10.88
CA ASP A 634 -0.10 34.90 -10.80
C ASP A 634 -0.64 33.89 -9.77
N GLY A 635 0.24 33.20 -9.02
CA GLY A 635 -0.13 32.31 -7.93
C GLY A 635 -0.41 30.86 -8.32
N VAL A 636 -0.07 30.44 -9.56
CA VAL A 636 -0.05 29.03 -9.92
C VAL A 636 1.20 28.37 -9.33
N ASP A 637 1.05 27.33 -8.52
CA ASP A 637 2.21 26.64 -7.95
C ASP A 637 2.82 25.67 -8.98
N ILE A 638 3.70 26.18 -9.84
CA ILE A 638 4.39 25.41 -10.88
C ILE A 638 5.92 25.40 -10.67
N ALA A 639 6.56 24.34 -11.11
CA ALA A 639 8.01 24.17 -11.24
C ALA A 639 8.31 23.28 -12.45
N VAL A 640 9.57 23.08 -12.80
CA VAL A 640 9.97 22.18 -13.91
C VAL A 640 11.11 21.25 -13.50
N ASP A 641 11.27 20.13 -14.18
CA ASP A 641 12.50 19.32 -14.12
C ASP A 641 13.15 19.18 -15.51
N MET A 642 14.44 18.78 -15.55
CA MET A 642 15.17 18.50 -16.80
C MET A 642 16.43 17.65 -16.61
N TYR A 643 16.78 16.84 -17.63
CA TYR A 643 18.04 16.09 -17.75
C TYR A 643 19.08 16.78 -18.65
N PRO A 644 20.41 16.63 -18.40
CA PRO A 644 21.47 17.40 -19.07
C PRO A 644 21.99 16.76 -20.38
N TYR A 645 21.10 16.42 -21.32
CA TYR A 645 21.47 15.75 -22.58
C TYR A 645 20.71 16.33 -23.77
N LEU A 646 21.21 16.09 -25.00
CA LEU A 646 20.63 16.60 -26.24
C LEU A 646 19.65 15.62 -26.91
N ALA A 647 19.44 14.46 -26.29
CA ALA A 647 18.54 13.44 -26.76
C ALA A 647 17.52 13.09 -25.68
N GLY A 648 16.29 12.80 -26.12
CA GLY A 648 15.31 12.12 -25.29
C GLY A 648 15.41 10.61 -25.48
N SER A 649 14.70 9.85 -24.66
CA SER A 649 14.50 8.42 -24.86
C SER A 649 13.10 8.00 -24.45
N SER A 650 12.51 7.06 -25.18
CA SER A 650 11.16 6.55 -24.90
C SER A 650 10.93 5.21 -25.61
N THR A 651 9.67 4.74 -25.62
CA THR A 651 9.20 3.63 -26.44
C THR A 651 9.22 3.99 -27.93
N ILE A 652 9.57 3.01 -28.78
CA ILE A 652 9.49 3.11 -30.24
C ILE A 652 8.07 3.48 -30.72
N LEU A 653 7.04 3.14 -29.95
CA LEU A 653 5.64 3.41 -30.28
C LEU A 653 5.31 4.91 -30.34
N GLN A 654 6.11 5.77 -29.68
CA GLN A 654 5.95 7.23 -29.74
C GLN A 654 6.20 7.80 -31.14
N LEU A 655 6.83 7.03 -32.05
CA LEU A 655 7.09 7.44 -33.42
C LEU A 655 5.86 7.34 -34.34
N PHE A 656 4.76 6.78 -33.83
CA PHE A 656 3.47 6.72 -34.53
C PHE A 656 2.48 7.74 -33.96
N PRO A 657 1.48 8.17 -34.75
CA PRO A 657 0.38 8.98 -34.23
C PRO A 657 -0.32 8.26 -33.06
N PRO A 658 -0.78 8.97 -32.01
CA PRO A 658 -1.48 8.36 -30.88
C PRO A 658 -2.66 7.49 -31.30
N SER A 659 -3.34 7.86 -32.39
CA SER A 659 -4.46 7.10 -32.96
C SER A 659 -4.10 5.67 -33.36
N ALA A 660 -2.83 5.38 -33.67
CA ALA A 660 -2.35 4.05 -34.00
C ALA A 660 -2.62 3.05 -32.86
N MET A 661 -2.55 3.51 -31.60
CA MET A 661 -2.73 2.71 -30.40
C MET A 661 -4.16 2.72 -29.85
N ASP A 662 -5.15 3.21 -30.61
CA ASP A 662 -6.56 3.09 -30.23
C ASP A 662 -6.92 1.60 -30.03
N GLY A 663 -7.46 1.23 -28.87
CA GLY A 663 -7.77 -0.16 -28.54
C GLY A 663 -6.56 -1.01 -28.12
N GLY A 664 -5.36 -0.44 -28.02
CA GLY A 664 -4.15 -1.12 -27.54
C GLY A 664 -3.29 -1.76 -28.66
N PHE A 665 -2.21 -2.44 -28.24
CA PHE A 665 -1.21 -2.97 -29.17
C PHE A 665 -1.74 -4.10 -30.07
N ASP A 666 -2.56 -5.00 -29.55
CA ASP A 666 -3.15 -6.09 -30.34
C ASP A 666 -4.01 -5.56 -31.49
N GLU A 667 -4.78 -4.50 -31.22
CA GLU A 667 -5.61 -3.85 -32.22
C GLU A 667 -4.77 -3.06 -33.24
N PHE A 668 -3.67 -2.43 -32.79
CA PHE A 668 -2.66 -1.86 -33.69
C PHE A 668 -2.14 -2.93 -34.67
N VAL A 669 -1.73 -4.10 -34.17
CA VAL A 669 -1.25 -5.21 -34.99
C VAL A 669 -2.33 -5.70 -35.95
N ARG A 670 -3.57 -5.86 -35.48
CA ARG A 670 -4.70 -6.31 -36.33
C ARG A 670 -4.97 -5.35 -37.50
N ARG A 671 -4.82 -4.04 -37.31
CA ARG A 671 -5.00 -3.06 -38.39
C ARG A 671 -3.92 -3.14 -39.46
N LEU A 672 -2.75 -3.69 -39.14
CA LEU A 672 -1.67 -3.90 -40.12
C LEU A 672 -1.98 -5.00 -41.13
N ASP A 673 -3.07 -5.77 -40.97
CA ASP A 673 -3.57 -6.68 -42.02
C ASP A 673 -4.12 -5.91 -43.24
N ASP A 674 -4.42 -4.62 -43.10
CA ASP A 674 -4.93 -3.76 -44.17
C ASP A 674 -3.81 -2.95 -44.85
N PRO A 675 -3.50 -3.19 -46.14
CA PRO A 675 -2.49 -2.44 -46.88
C PRO A 675 -2.78 -0.94 -47.00
N GLU A 676 -4.05 -0.54 -47.02
CA GLU A 676 -4.43 0.89 -47.04
C GLU A 676 -4.07 1.55 -45.71
N TYR A 677 -4.28 0.85 -44.60
CA TYR A 677 -3.88 1.31 -43.27
C TYR A 677 -2.36 1.44 -43.15
N ILE A 678 -1.57 0.46 -43.61
CA ILE A 678 -0.10 0.56 -43.59
C ILE A 678 0.36 1.79 -44.39
N SER A 679 -0.20 1.99 -45.59
CA SER A 679 0.15 3.13 -46.45
C SER A 679 -0.18 4.46 -45.77
N ARG A 680 -1.33 4.54 -45.10
CA ARG A 680 -1.74 5.71 -44.33
C ARG A 680 -0.86 5.92 -43.09
N LEU A 681 -0.53 4.87 -42.37
CA LEU A 681 0.34 4.92 -41.19
C LEU A 681 1.72 5.44 -41.58
N LYS A 682 2.27 4.97 -42.70
CA LYS A 682 3.53 5.47 -43.27
C LYS A 682 3.46 6.96 -43.57
N GLU A 683 2.44 7.39 -44.31
CA GLU A 683 2.25 8.81 -44.63
C GLU A 683 2.16 9.66 -43.35
N LEU A 684 1.36 9.23 -42.37
CA LEU A 684 1.22 9.92 -41.08
C LEU A 684 2.57 10.00 -40.35
N THR A 685 3.28 8.88 -40.22
CA THR A 685 4.59 8.81 -39.56
C THR A 685 5.63 9.65 -40.27
N GLU A 686 5.67 9.73 -41.59
CA GLU A 686 6.70 10.50 -42.31
C GLU A 686 6.36 12.00 -42.44
N THR A 687 5.08 12.37 -42.43
CA THR A 687 4.65 13.76 -42.69
C THR A 687 4.12 14.49 -41.46
N GLY A 688 3.65 13.77 -40.43
CA GLY A 688 2.93 14.36 -39.31
C GLY A 688 1.56 14.94 -39.69
N SER A 689 0.91 14.43 -40.73
CA SER A 689 -0.36 14.99 -41.24
C SER A 689 -1.61 14.68 -40.38
N GLU A 690 -1.47 14.04 -39.22
CA GLU A 690 -2.58 13.87 -38.27
C GLU A 690 -2.86 15.19 -37.55
N PRO A 691 -4.10 15.73 -37.58
CA PRO A 691 -4.42 16.96 -36.89
C PRO A 691 -4.13 16.88 -35.39
N GLY A 692 -3.32 17.80 -34.89
CA GLY A 692 -3.02 17.87 -33.47
C GLY A 692 -1.76 17.12 -33.03
N TRP A 693 -1.11 16.38 -33.94
CA TRP A 693 0.11 15.63 -33.66
C TRP A 693 1.22 16.03 -34.62
N GLU A 694 2.48 15.95 -34.18
CA GLU A 694 3.65 16.18 -35.02
C GLU A 694 4.54 14.93 -35.04
N SER A 695 5.01 14.57 -36.22
CA SER A 695 5.88 13.42 -36.38
C SER A 695 7.30 13.74 -35.92
N LYS A 696 7.82 12.92 -35.00
CA LYS A 696 9.24 12.90 -34.65
C LYS A 696 10.11 12.63 -35.86
N VAL A 697 9.75 11.64 -36.68
CA VAL A 697 10.49 11.27 -37.90
C VAL A 697 10.62 12.46 -38.85
N ASN A 698 9.54 13.23 -39.06
CA ASN A 698 9.59 14.43 -39.90
C ASN A 698 10.50 15.53 -39.30
N LEU A 699 10.45 15.71 -37.97
CA LEU A 699 11.16 16.79 -37.29
C LEU A 699 12.66 16.55 -37.11
N ILE A 700 13.07 15.28 -36.96
CA ILE A 700 14.47 14.93 -36.67
C ILE A 700 15.11 14.00 -37.69
N GLY A 701 14.36 13.29 -38.52
CA GLY A 701 14.88 12.31 -39.47
C GLY A 701 15.20 10.95 -38.85
N TYR A 702 15.12 9.89 -39.67
CA TYR A 702 15.39 8.51 -39.23
C TYR A 702 16.83 8.31 -38.73
N GLU A 703 17.78 9.09 -39.23
CA GLU A 703 19.19 9.07 -38.83
C GLU A 703 19.42 9.54 -37.38
N ASN A 704 18.46 10.27 -36.79
CA ASN A 704 18.54 10.79 -35.42
C ASN A 704 17.72 9.95 -34.42
N ILE A 705 17.24 8.77 -34.85
CA ILE A 705 16.52 7.80 -34.03
C ILE A 705 17.40 6.56 -33.92
N VAL A 706 17.93 6.31 -32.73
CA VAL A 706 18.83 5.19 -32.41
C VAL A 706 18.10 4.15 -31.58
N VAL A 707 18.25 2.88 -31.92
CA VAL A 707 17.75 1.77 -31.08
C VAL A 707 18.64 1.67 -29.85
N GLY A 708 18.11 2.02 -28.68
CA GLY A 708 18.84 1.94 -27.42
C GLY A 708 18.85 0.52 -26.87
N SER A 709 17.68 -0.12 -26.81
CA SER A 709 17.59 -1.52 -26.37
C SER A 709 16.38 -2.22 -26.94
N ALA A 710 16.54 -3.51 -27.24
CA ALA A 710 15.46 -4.42 -27.58
C ALA A 710 15.39 -5.58 -26.58
N VAL A 711 14.20 -6.12 -26.36
CA VAL A 711 14.00 -7.28 -25.45
C VAL A 711 14.38 -8.58 -26.16
N LYS A 712 14.01 -8.71 -27.44
CA LYS A 712 14.23 -9.93 -28.19
C LYS A 712 15.69 -10.09 -28.62
N GLU A 713 16.22 -11.29 -28.43
CA GLU A 713 17.60 -11.64 -28.78
C GLU A 713 17.90 -11.42 -30.28
N SER A 714 16.93 -11.68 -31.16
CA SER A 714 17.07 -11.47 -32.61
C SER A 714 17.29 -10.01 -33.01
N LEU A 715 17.01 -9.06 -32.10
CA LEU A 715 17.12 -7.63 -32.34
C LEU A 715 18.35 -6.99 -31.70
N LYS A 716 19.19 -7.77 -31.01
CA LYS A 716 20.37 -7.23 -30.31
C LYS A 716 21.39 -6.58 -31.25
N ASP A 717 21.50 -7.06 -32.48
CA ASP A 717 22.37 -6.47 -33.52
C ASP A 717 21.93 -5.06 -33.95
N PHE A 718 20.70 -4.65 -33.63
CA PHE A 718 20.22 -3.29 -33.88
C PHE A 718 20.61 -2.31 -32.78
N GLU A 719 21.00 -2.76 -31.58
CA GLU A 719 21.31 -1.87 -30.45
C GLU A 719 22.53 -0.97 -30.75
N GLY A 720 22.28 0.34 -30.75
CA GLY A 720 23.24 1.39 -31.11
C GLY A 720 23.20 1.79 -32.58
N LEU A 721 22.43 1.12 -33.44
CA LEU A 721 22.20 1.54 -34.81
C LEU A 721 21.07 2.57 -34.88
N ASN A 722 21.19 3.53 -35.81
CA ASN A 722 20.05 4.34 -36.20
C ASN A 722 19.12 3.58 -37.17
N ILE A 723 17.90 4.10 -37.39
CA ILE A 723 16.91 3.41 -38.23
C ILE A 723 17.39 3.23 -39.68
N ILE A 724 18.20 4.14 -40.23
CA ILE A 724 18.76 4.00 -41.59
C ILE A 724 19.74 2.82 -41.64
N GLU A 725 20.63 2.71 -40.66
CA GLU A 725 21.58 1.61 -40.55
C GLU A 725 20.86 0.27 -40.34
N GLY A 726 19.83 0.25 -39.50
CA GLY A 726 18.97 -0.93 -39.32
C GLY A 726 18.24 -1.34 -40.60
N ALA A 727 17.73 -0.38 -41.37
CA ALA A 727 17.09 -0.64 -42.65
C ALA A 727 18.07 -1.21 -43.70
N GLN A 728 19.31 -0.72 -43.72
CA GLN A 728 20.39 -1.26 -44.54
C GLN A 728 20.75 -2.69 -44.16
N LEU A 729 20.81 -2.99 -42.85
CA LEU A 729 21.06 -4.35 -42.34
C LEU A 729 19.99 -5.35 -42.81
N LEU A 730 18.73 -4.92 -42.82
CA LEU A 730 17.59 -5.74 -43.26
C LEU A 730 17.38 -5.75 -44.78
N GLY A 731 17.92 -4.79 -45.51
CA GLY A 731 17.65 -4.60 -46.94
C GLY A 731 16.23 -4.13 -47.24
N VAL A 732 15.64 -3.30 -46.37
CA VAL A 732 14.27 -2.77 -46.46
C VAL A 732 14.26 -1.23 -46.38
N THR A 733 13.08 -0.60 -46.48
CA THR A 733 12.95 0.85 -46.27
C THR A 733 13.01 1.23 -44.78
N GLU A 734 13.25 2.50 -44.47
CA GLU A 734 13.34 3.00 -43.09
C GLU A 734 12.04 2.78 -42.32
N PHE A 735 10.89 3.03 -42.95
CA PHE A 735 9.58 2.75 -42.35
C PHE A 735 9.35 1.26 -42.12
N ASP A 736 9.75 0.40 -43.06
CA ASP A 736 9.60 -1.05 -42.90
C ASP A 736 10.52 -1.59 -41.79
N CYS A 737 11.72 -1.03 -41.63
CA CYS A 737 12.60 -1.34 -40.50
C CYS A 737 11.96 -0.92 -39.17
N LEU A 738 11.39 0.28 -39.10
CA LEU A 738 10.67 0.76 -37.93
C LEU A 738 9.53 -0.19 -37.56
N LEU A 739 8.71 -0.58 -38.54
CA LEU A 739 7.58 -1.49 -38.33
C LEU A 739 8.06 -2.90 -37.95
N TYR A 740 9.15 -3.38 -38.54
CA TYR A 740 9.77 -4.66 -38.18
C TYR A 740 10.18 -4.71 -36.71
N LEU A 741 10.90 -3.69 -36.22
CA LEU A 741 11.32 -3.62 -34.81
C LEU A 741 10.11 -3.65 -33.87
N VAL A 742 9.07 -2.89 -34.20
CA VAL A 742 7.83 -2.81 -33.40
C VAL A 742 7.13 -4.17 -33.33
N LEU A 743 6.97 -4.84 -34.47
CA LEU A 743 6.28 -6.13 -34.52
C LEU A 743 7.09 -7.24 -33.88
N GLU A 744 8.40 -7.28 -34.14
CA GLU A 744 9.29 -8.34 -33.69
C GLU A 744 9.51 -8.28 -32.18
N ASP A 745 9.58 -7.07 -31.60
CA ASP A 745 9.75 -6.81 -30.15
C ASP A 745 8.44 -6.50 -29.41
N VAL A 746 7.28 -6.61 -30.07
CA VAL A 746 5.95 -6.34 -29.48
C VAL A 746 5.87 -4.92 -28.87
N GLY A 747 6.46 -3.93 -29.57
CA GLY A 747 6.48 -2.53 -29.16
C GLY A 747 7.41 -2.21 -27.96
N GLN A 748 8.21 -3.17 -27.50
CA GLN A 748 9.06 -3.01 -26.31
C GLN A 748 10.43 -2.38 -26.61
N THR A 749 10.74 -2.11 -27.87
CA THR A 749 12.01 -1.47 -28.26
C THR A 749 12.10 -0.06 -27.70
N ASN A 750 13.20 0.24 -27.02
CA ASN A 750 13.56 1.57 -26.56
C ASN A 750 14.34 2.30 -27.65
N VAL A 751 14.01 3.58 -27.86
CA VAL A 751 14.70 4.46 -28.80
C VAL A 751 15.28 5.68 -28.11
N ILE A 752 16.37 6.20 -28.66
CA ILE A 752 17.03 7.45 -28.30
C ILE A 752 16.81 8.42 -29.47
N MET A 753 16.36 9.64 -29.18
CA MET A 753 15.96 10.62 -30.19
C MET A 753 16.77 11.91 -30.00
N PHE A 754 17.70 12.19 -30.91
CA PHE A 754 18.51 13.41 -30.90
C PHE A 754 17.69 14.59 -31.41
N GLN A 755 17.08 15.33 -30.47
CA GLN A 755 15.99 16.25 -30.78
C GLN A 755 16.08 17.60 -30.08
N GLN A 756 17.15 17.90 -29.34
CA GLN A 756 17.27 19.09 -28.50
C GLN A 756 18.49 19.94 -28.85
N SER A 757 18.44 21.22 -28.47
CA SER A 757 19.53 22.20 -28.59
C SER A 757 20.26 22.36 -27.26
N SER A 758 21.59 22.51 -27.31
CA SER A 758 22.40 22.81 -26.13
C SER A 758 22.08 24.18 -25.53
N GLU A 759 21.75 25.15 -26.38
CA GLU A 759 21.45 26.52 -25.95
C GLU A 759 20.12 26.59 -25.18
N ASP A 760 19.09 25.90 -25.66
CA ASP A 760 17.81 25.77 -24.93
C ASP A 760 17.99 25.03 -23.60
N ASN A 761 18.79 23.96 -23.59
CA ASN A 761 19.09 23.24 -22.34
C ASN A 761 19.76 24.14 -21.30
N ASP A 762 20.79 24.91 -21.70
CA ASP A 762 21.47 25.84 -20.79
C ASP A 762 20.51 26.87 -20.18
N LYS A 763 19.54 27.37 -20.97
CA LYS A 763 18.50 28.27 -20.48
C LYS A 763 17.63 27.59 -19.42
N VAL A 764 17.21 26.35 -19.66
CA VAL A 764 16.40 25.57 -18.71
C VAL A 764 17.15 25.31 -17.41
N PHE A 765 18.44 24.94 -17.45
CA PHE A 765 19.22 24.71 -16.23
C PHE A 765 19.46 25.99 -15.44
N LYS A 766 19.57 27.14 -16.10
CA LYS A 766 19.68 28.46 -15.43
C LYS A 766 18.35 28.95 -14.87
N PHE A 767 17.22 28.37 -15.29
CA PHE A 767 15.90 28.75 -14.80
C PHE A 767 15.76 28.43 -13.29
N PRO A 768 15.38 29.39 -12.42
CA PRO A 768 15.34 29.15 -10.98
C PRO A 768 14.36 28.07 -10.51
N LEU A 769 13.27 27.85 -11.26
CA LEU A 769 12.24 26.84 -10.91
C LEU A 769 12.58 25.43 -11.41
N GLN A 770 13.71 25.26 -12.10
CA GLN A 770 14.13 23.97 -12.63
C GLN A 770 14.87 23.13 -11.58
N MET A 771 14.50 21.85 -11.47
CA MET A 771 15.22 20.80 -10.73
C MET A 771 15.72 19.68 -11.64
N VAL A 772 16.62 18.84 -11.14
CA VAL A 772 17.23 17.78 -11.94
C VAL A 772 16.46 16.46 -11.79
N GLY A 773 16.06 15.90 -12.93
CA GLY A 773 15.55 14.54 -13.04
C GLY A 773 16.31 13.81 -14.14
N SER A 774 16.69 12.56 -13.91
CA SER A 774 17.47 11.79 -14.89
C SER A 774 16.65 11.33 -16.10
N ASP A 775 15.35 11.15 -15.91
CA ASP A 775 14.45 10.49 -16.85
C ASP A 775 14.99 9.10 -17.26
N SER A 776 15.64 8.40 -16.32
CA SER A 776 16.24 7.11 -16.60
C SER A 776 15.17 6.08 -16.99
N ILE A 777 15.38 5.41 -18.12
CA ILE A 777 14.62 4.23 -18.53
C ILE A 777 15.57 3.03 -18.40
N PRO A 778 15.50 2.28 -17.29
CA PRO A 778 16.43 1.17 -17.03
C PRO A 778 16.20 0.02 -18.02
N ARG A 779 17.24 -0.35 -18.77
CA ARG A 779 17.24 -1.47 -19.72
C ARG A 779 18.51 -2.31 -19.50
N GLU A 780 18.41 -3.35 -18.67
CA GLU A 780 19.55 -4.22 -18.38
C GLU A 780 20.04 -4.96 -19.64
N GLY A 781 21.35 -4.99 -19.85
CA GLY A 781 21.96 -5.69 -20.98
C GLY A 781 21.74 -5.05 -22.36
N GLY A 782 21.20 -3.83 -22.43
CA GLY A 782 21.13 -3.03 -23.66
C GLY A 782 22.07 -1.83 -23.65
N LYS A 783 21.86 -0.88 -24.58
CA LYS A 783 22.53 0.42 -24.65
C LYS A 783 21.54 1.56 -24.32
N PRO A 784 21.05 1.66 -23.07
CA PRO A 784 20.11 2.72 -22.69
C PRO A 784 20.72 4.11 -22.87
N HIS A 785 19.91 5.16 -22.74
CA HIS A 785 20.44 6.52 -22.77
C HIS A 785 21.41 6.76 -21.57
N PRO A 786 22.59 7.40 -21.76
CA PRO A 786 23.56 7.68 -20.68
C PRO A 786 23.04 8.50 -19.49
N ARG A 787 21.84 9.10 -19.61
CA ARG A 787 21.20 9.87 -18.54
C ARG A 787 20.89 9.01 -17.33
N GLY A 788 20.73 7.70 -17.52
CA GLY A 788 20.56 6.74 -16.43
C GLY A 788 21.78 6.58 -15.52
N TYR A 789 22.98 6.99 -15.96
CA TYR A 789 24.24 6.74 -15.26
C TYR A 789 25.11 8.00 -15.04
N GLY A 790 24.84 9.10 -15.75
CA GLY A 790 25.68 10.30 -15.70
C GLY A 790 24.97 11.62 -15.37
N THR A 791 23.66 11.65 -15.15
CA THR A 791 22.90 12.92 -14.97
C THR A 791 23.45 13.79 -13.84
N PHE A 792 23.55 13.27 -12.61
CA PHE A 792 23.94 14.09 -11.46
C PHE A 792 25.42 14.51 -11.47
N PRO A 793 26.37 13.61 -11.80
CA PRO A 793 27.77 13.99 -12.03
C PRO A 793 27.93 15.04 -13.14
N LYS A 794 27.11 14.98 -14.19
CA LYS A 794 27.14 15.99 -15.25
C LYS A 794 26.67 17.36 -14.76
N VAL A 795 25.61 17.43 -13.94
CA VAL A 795 25.12 18.72 -13.40
C VAL A 795 26.02 19.27 -12.30
N VAL A 796 26.39 18.47 -11.30
CA VAL A 796 27.14 18.94 -10.13
C VAL A 796 28.65 19.03 -10.40
N GLY A 797 29.15 18.20 -11.30
CA GLY A 797 30.55 18.20 -11.72
C GLY A 797 30.77 19.04 -12.97
N ARG A 798 30.38 18.50 -14.13
CA ARG A 798 30.76 19.07 -15.44
C ARG A 798 30.20 20.47 -15.65
N MET A 799 28.91 20.69 -15.43
CA MET A 799 28.27 22.00 -15.60
C MET A 799 28.78 23.06 -14.60
N VAL A 800 29.26 22.64 -13.42
CA VAL A 800 29.94 23.54 -12.47
C VAL A 800 31.33 23.90 -12.96
N LYS A 801 32.11 22.92 -13.45
CA LYS A 801 33.43 23.16 -14.07
C LYS A 801 33.32 24.07 -15.30
N ASP A 802 32.27 23.90 -16.09
CA ASP A 802 31.98 24.68 -17.30
C ASP A 802 31.33 26.04 -16.99
N ASN A 803 31.12 26.38 -15.71
CA ASN A 803 30.52 27.65 -15.25
C ASN A 803 29.08 27.89 -15.73
N VAL A 804 28.32 26.83 -16.02
CA VAL A 804 26.88 26.94 -16.33
C VAL A 804 26.09 27.18 -15.04
N LEU A 805 26.50 26.54 -13.94
CA LEU A 805 25.93 26.68 -12.60
C LEU A 805 27.03 26.87 -11.56
N THR A 806 26.74 27.55 -10.46
CA THR A 806 27.57 27.45 -9.24
C THR A 806 27.31 26.13 -8.52
N LEU A 807 28.27 25.66 -7.73
CA LEU A 807 28.10 24.43 -6.93
C LEU A 807 26.87 24.47 -6.02
N ALA A 808 26.63 25.60 -5.34
CA ALA A 808 25.46 25.77 -4.47
C ALA A 808 24.13 25.68 -5.23
N GLN A 809 24.06 26.26 -6.44
CA GLN A 809 22.89 26.13 -7.31
C GLN A 809 22.69 24.70 -7.79
N ALA A 810 23.75 24.03 -8.24
CA ALA A 810 23.69 22.65 -8.71
C ALA A 810 23.20 21.71 -7.59
N VAL A 811 23.79 21.80 -6.40
CA VAL A 811 23.38 20.99 -5.24
C VAL A 811 21.95 21.31 -4.81
N ARG A 812 21.52 22.59 -4.76
CA ARG A 812 20.12 22.93 -4.47
C ARG A 812 19.15 22.27 -5.44
N LYS A 813 19.46 22.31 -6.75
CA LYS A 813 18.63 21.74 -7.83
C LYS A 813 18.54 20.22 -7.80
N THR A 814 19.46 19.52 -7.12
CA THR A 814 19.46 18.06 -6.95
C THR A 814 19.07 17.59 -5.55
N THR A 815 18.84 18.49 -4.58
CA THR A 815 18.57 18.13 -3.18
C THR A 815 17.37 18.89 -2.60
N GLY A 816 17.59 20.10 -2.07
CA GLY A 816 16.58 20.87 -1.33
C GLY A 816 15.37 21.26 -2.19
N LEU A 817 15.58 21.61 -3.47
CA LEU A 817 14.48 22.00 -4.35
C LEU A 817 13.54 20.81 -4.68
N PRO A 818 14.03 19.63 -5.11
CA PRO A 818 13.18 18.44 -5.18
C PRO A 818 12.50 18.09 -3.86
N ALA A 819 13.22 18.14 -2.73
CA ALA A 819 12.64 17.81 -1.42
C ALA A 819 11.44 18.71 -1.09
N GLU A 820 11.58 20.02 -1.30
CA GLU A 820 10.52 21.01 -1.15
C GLU A 820 9.34 20.72 -2.10
N ARG A 821 9.63 20.46 -3.38
CA ARG A 821 8.61 20.26 -4.41
C ARG A 821 7.73 19.05 -4.13
N PHE A 822 8.33 17.92 -3.76
CA PHE A 822 7.62 16.66 -3.49
C PHE A 822 7.13 16.52 -2.04
N GLY A 823 7.37 17.52 -1.18
CA GLY A 823 6.93 17.49 0.22
C GLY A 823 7.72 16.48 1.08
N ILE A 824 8.98 16.25 0.75
CA ILE A 824 9.90 15.39 1.51
C ILE A 824 10.56 16.24 2.60
N THR A 825 9.99 16.21 3.80
CA THR A 825 10.32 17.20 4.85
C THR A 825 11.55 16.89 5.70
N ASP A 826 12.04 15.64 5.70
CA ASP A 826 13.13 15.18 6.57
C ASP A 826 14.43 14.86 5.82
N ARG A 827 14.53 15.23 4.53
CA ARG A 827 15.68 14.99 3.65
C ARG A 827 15.99 16.24 2.82
N GLY A 828 17.11 16.21 2.08
CA GLY A 828 17.44 17.22 1.09
C GLY A 828 18.19 18.45 1.60
N LEU A 829 18.44 18.56 2.93
CA LEU A 829 19.32 19.59 3.50
C LEU A 829 20.29 19.01 4.54
N LEU A 830 21.46 19.63 4.71
CA LEU A 830 22.37 19.31 5.82
C LEU A 830 21.95 20.07 7.08
N LYS A 831 20.95 19.55 7.79
CA LYS A 831 20.40 20.17 8.99
C LYS A 831 20.19 19.18 10.13
N PRO A 832 20.48 19.55 11.39
CA PRO A 832 20.17 18.69 12.54
C PRO A 832 18.73 18.21 12.56
N GLY A 833 18.53 16.91 12.81
CA GLY A 833 17.24 16.24 12.84
C GLY A 833 16.80 15.64 11.50
N MET A 834 17.41 16.03 10.38
CA MET A 834 17.17 15.41 9.08
C MET A 834 17.83 14.04 8.97
N LYS A 835 17.32 13.19 8.07
CA LYS A 835 17.92 11.90 7.74
C LYS A 835 19.31 12.09 7.17
N ALA A 836 20.22 11.19 7.55
CA ALA A 836 21.58 11.16 7.05
C ALA A 836 21.65 10.49 5.67
N ASP A 837 20.99 11.13 4.69
CA ASP A 837 21.20 10.86 3.28
C ASP A 837 22.28 11.81 2.78
N LEU A 838 23.46 11.29 2.47
CA LEU A 838 24.65 12.11 2.23
C LEU A 838 25.44 11.61 1.02
N LEU A 839 26.10 12.53 0.34
CA LEU A 839 27.12 12.25 -0.66
C LEU A 839 28.42 12.96 -0.27
N LEU A 840 29.52 12.19 -0.28
CA LEU A 840 30.88 12.69 -0.16
C LEU A 840 31.61 12.47 -1.48
N PHE A 841 32.15 13.55 -2.06
CA PHE A 841 32.80 13.52 -3.37
C PHE A 841 33.94 14.54 -3.49
N ASP A 842 34.79 14.35 -4.50
CA ASP A 842 35.96 15.20 -4.80
C ASP A 842 35.69 16.16 -5.95
N GLU A 843 36.65 17.03 -6.26
CA GLU A 843 36.60 17.88 -7.46
C GLU A 843 36.47 17.11 -8.79
N ASP A 844 36.79 15.81 -8.80
CA ASP A 844 36.70 14.92 -9.98
C ASP A 844 35.37 14.16 -10.08
N PHE A 845 34.31 14.62 -9.41
CA PHE A 845 32.98 14.05 -9.59
C PHE A 845 32.46 14.32 -11.01
N LEU A 846 32.58 13.35 -11.92
CA LEU A 846 32.34 13.51 -13.35
C LEU A 846 31.56 12.34 -13.95
N ASP A 847 30.71 12.65 -14.92
CA ASP A 847 30.00 11.68 -15.73
C ASP A 847 30.94 11.00 -16.74
N MET A 848 30.90 9.68 -16.81
CA MET A 848 31.68 8.88 -17.77
C MET A 848 30.81 8.17 -18.81
N ALA A 849 29.49 8.13 -18.59
CA ALA A 849 28.53 7.53 -19.52
C ALA A 849 28.39 8.36 -20.81
N THR A 850 28.56 7.68 -21.95
CA THR A 850 28.42 8.24 -23.31
C THR A 850 27.29 7.53 -24.05
N PHE A 851 26.96 7.93 -25.28
CA PHE A 851 25.95 7.18 -26.04
C PHE A 851 26.47 5.81 -26.49
N GLU A 852 27.79 5.71 -26.68
CA GLU A 852 28.50 4.49 -27.06
C GLU A 852 28.66 3.53 -25.87
N ASP A 853 29.03 4.06 -24.71
CA ASP A 853 29.23 3.33 -23.45
C ASP A 853 28.32 3.90 -22.34
N PRO A 854 27.01 3.64 -22.38
CA PRO A 854 26.03 4.38 -21.58
C PRO A 854 25.91 3.98 -20.12
N THR A 855 26.53 2.87 -19.73
CA THR A 855 26.44 2.32 -18.36
C THR A 855 27.70 2.56 -17.53
N MET A 856 28.65 3.35 -18.05
CA MET A 856 29.89 3.66 -17.36
C MET A 856 29.61 4.41 -16.05
N PRO A 857 30.12 3.93 -14.90
CA PRO A 857 29.93 4.59 -13.63
C PRO A 857 30.72 5.91 -13.59
N PRO A 858 30.24 6.92 -12.85
CA PRO A 858 30.95 8.17 -12.69
C PRO A 858 32.22 8.02 -11.82
N GLU A 859 33.11 8.99 -11.93
CA GLU A 859 34.30 9.11 -11.09
C GLU A 859 34.07 10.06 -9.91
N GLY A 860 35.02 10.12 -8.97
CA GLY A 860 35.03 11.12 -7.88
C GLY A 860 34.02 10.90 -6.74
N VAL A 861 33.36 9.75 -6.66
CA VAL A 861 32.51 9.40 -5.49
C VAL A 861 33.32 8.70 -4.41
N ARG A 862 33.32 9.27 -3.20
CA ARG A 862 34.01 8.71 -2.02
C ARG A 862 33.07 7.97 -1.11
N GLY A 863 31.84 8.45 -0.96
CA GLY A 863 30.82 7.65 -0.32
C GLY A 863 29.42 8.20 -0.45
N VAL A 864 28.47 7.27 -0.28
CA VAL A 864 27.03 7.57 -0.27
C VAL A 864 26.42 6.93 0.96
N TRP A 865 25.62 7.69 1.69
CA TRP A 865 24.87 7.24 2.85
C TRP A 865 23.38 7.38 2.57
N VAL A 866 22.63 6.36 2.91
CA VAL A 866 21.15 6.36 2.88
C VAL A 866 20.69 5.98 4.28
N ASN A 867 19.88 6.83 4.90
CA ASN A 867 19.41 6.65 6.28
C ASN A 867 20.57 6.37 7.28
N GLY A 868 21.71 7.06 7.12
CA GLY A 868 22.90 6.91 7.97
C GLY A 868 23.76 5.68 7.66
N VAL A 869 23.33 4.78 6.77
CA VAL A 869 24.08 3.60 6.38
C VAL A 869 24.88 3.90 5.12
N ARG A 870 26.20 3.71 5.17
CA ARG A 870 27.07 3.85 4.00
C ARG A 870 26.80 2.71 3.01
N ILE A 871 26.39 3.04 1.79
CA ILE A 871 26.09 2.09 0.72
C ILE A 871 27.13 2.10 -0.43
N VAL A 872 27.89 3.18 -0.56
CA VAL A 872 29.02 3.30 -1.50
C VAL A 872 30.28 3.72 -0.75
N GLU A 873 31.40 3.08 -1.07
CA GLU A 873 32.75 3.40 -0.57
C GLU A 873 33.74 3.37 -1.74
N ASP A 874 34.35 4.52 -2.03
CA ASP A 874 35.34 4.71 -3.11
C ASP A 874 34.90 4.12 -4.46
N GLY A 875 33.71 4.53 -4.90
CA GLY A 875 33.09 4.09 -6.16
C GLY A 875 32.58 2.64 -6.17
N LYS A 876 32.60 1.93 -5.03
CA LYS A 876 32.13 0.54 -4.93
C LYS A 876 30.90 0.44 -4.03
N GLY A 877 29.86 -0.21 -4.55
CA GLY A 877 28.63 -0.48 -3.79
C GLY A 877 28.80 -1.67 -2.85
N ASN A 878 28.02 -1.70 -1.77
CA ASN A 878 27.89 -2.86 -0.88
C ASN A 878 26.46 -3.43 -0.88
N GLU A 879 26.24 -4.55 -0.18
CA GLU A 879 24.94 -5.25 -0.17
C GLU A 879 23.89 -4.62 0.75
N ALA A 880 24.15 -3.45 1.35
CA ALA A 880 23.20 -2.83 2.26
C ALA A 880 22.00 -2.24 1.50
N LEU A 881 20.79 -2.49 2.02
CA LEU A 881 19.52 -2.03 1.47
C LEU A 881 18.75 -1.16 2.49
N PRO A 882 19.30 0.01 2.88
CA PRO A 882 18.71 0.85 3.93
C PRO A 882 17.58 1.74 3.43
N GLY A 883 17.25 1.70 2.15
CA GLY A 883 16.25 2.53 1.51
C GLY A 883 14.85 2.31 2.08
N GLN A 884 14.07 3.39 2.12
CA GLN A 884 12.71 3.39 2.66
C GLN A 884 11.74 3.99 1.67
N VAL A 885 10.48 3.52 1.72
CA VAL A 885 9.40 4.17 0.98
C VAL A 885 9.02 5.47 1.67
N ILE A 886 9.03 6.56 0.91
CA ILE A 886 8.66 7.88 1.40
C ILE A 886 7.14 8.03 1.23
N HIS A 887 6.46 8.02 2.37
CA HIS A 887 5.06 8.42 2.43
C HIS A 887 5.00 9.94 2.54
N ALA A 888 4.29 10.59 1.62
CA ALA A 888 4.00 12.01 1.81
C ALA A 888 3.06 12.12 3.02
N ARG A 889 3.59 12.52 4.18
CA ARG A 889 2.76 12.76 5.36
C ARG A 889 1.67 13.77 5.01
N GLU A 890 0.50 13.59 5.59
CA GLU A 890 -0.46 14.69 5.67
C GLU A 890 0.29 15.87 6.29
N ILE A 891 0.38 16.96 5.54
CA ILE A 891 0.55 18.26 6.18
C ILE A 891 -0.75 18.41 6.95
N ILE A 892 -0.78 17.95 8.21
CA ILE A 892 -1.75 18.44 9.16
C ILE A 892 -1.43 19.93 9.20
N LYS A 893 -2.15 20.71 8.39
CA LYS A 893 -2.27 22.13 8.66
C LYS A 893 -2.86 22.17 10.05
N GLU A 894 -2.04 22.50 11.03
CA GLU A 894 -2.53 23.16 12.24
C GLU A 894 -3.11 24.50 11.76
N ASP A 895 -4.31 24.48 11.16
CA ASP A 895 -5.06 25.69 10.85
C ASP A 895 -5.89 26.06 12.09
N ASP A 896 -5.57 27.25 12.64
CA ASP A 896 -6.34 28.18 13.49
C ASP A 896 -7.25 27.66 14.63
#